data_AF-A0A2M8Q3B5-F1
#
_entry.id   AF-A0A2M8Q3B5-F1
#
_cell.length_a   1.000
_cell.length_b   1.000
_cell.length_c   1.000
_cell.angle_alpha   90.00
_cell.angle_beta   90.00
_cell.angle_gamma   90.00
#
_symmetry.space_group_name_H-M   'P 1'
#
loop_
_entity.id
_entity.type
_entity.pdbx_description
1 polymer ?
#
loop_
_entity_poly.entity_id
_entity_poly.type
_entity_poly.pdbx_seq_one_letter_code
_entity_poly.pdbx_strand_id
1 'polypeptide(L)'
;MKVKEKTMPNRANLRWLIILILLLLLAACGGDDNNDTAGNTPIPTNASVVNDSTGQGAVGARPTLPPSFEVSSDSSVAQTVDGTAGLRIIHAISDLPAIDVLLDDTVIYRTVRPNNATLTIYRTGGEHNLVLSESTSGRVRTGNEAVYYSGNILLEDNITLVFLFTGSKDDVQVQVFEENLSLLEPDFARVGFVNALTDVETLTVKDNIQIVTTPIPFGQQSEFLEFIPRTYVFDFFNGDVFINSSRIELKRGWSYLIVAVGTSANSQLVTIESETPPQTRFRVSHVAPDTIPLQLRLDDQIVAENLQFGEFTDFQLLPSGQYLAEIYLIGADGTVDDVPIQIRNVQLKPFETVELAVFGPDIDLNISAFPIDTTPIQIGESRVMFVHVGYGHGRLVVQDLSGDDLGVSLNYGTARTISFVPSRQNFFFYSSAEETSVEQGRDLILEPATVYTYFIVGRQTTQPIIEPVDVVLQVEDFEPDTISADTTSTTRMWVYNGWRETIAVYFNGERIALGLPPSTVSQPTLFEPVSGMLEIFNANGELLFEKSIFLEPEDLTDNYYLYVVPNGPGIALVFLPDLTVSIGARQAEVKLIHALPSYDQLAVAWNNDQLAQMFFGSLTPPYVIEAGTVTFEVIDRAVPELLFSQEVNIQAGKTYRLIIMEGADGLPTITVLEDE
;
A
#
# COMPACT_ATOMS: atom_id res chain seq x y z
N MET A 1 44.74 -36.47 -54.14
CA MET A 1 45.23 -35.16 -54.64
C MET A 1 45.02 -34.13 -53.54
N LYS A 2 46.13 -33.57 -53.02
CA LYS A 2 46.35 -32.41 -52.10
C LYS A 2 45.12 -31.60 -51.61
N VAL A 3 44.82 -31.55 -50.30
CA VAL A 3 45.39 -30.67 -49.21
C VAL A 3 44.79 -29.26 -49.19
N LYS A 4 44.09 -28.86 -48.11
CA LYS A 4 44.61 -28.00 -47.01
C LYS A 4 43.51 -27.59 -46.00
N GLU A 5 43.67 -27.99 -44.75
CA GLU A 5 43.06 -27.37 -43.57
C GLU A 5 43.63 -25.95 -43.36
N LYS A 6 42.83 -25.04 -42.79
CA LYS A 6 43.30 -23.72 -42.35
C LYS A 6 42.79 -23.42 -40.93
N THR A 7 43.74 -23.50 -40.00
CA THR A 7 43.72 -23.11 -38.58
C THR A 7 43.58 -21.59 -38.38
N MET A 8 42.56 -21.15 -37.62
CA MET A 8 42.75 -20.55 -36.27
C MET A 8 44.01 -19.69 -35.97
N PRO A 9 44.06 -18.34 -36.06
CA PRO A 9 45.20 -17.58 -35.54
C PRO A 9 45.11 -17.30 -34.03
N ASN A 10 46.29 -17.33 -33.39
CA ASN A 10 46.55 -17.32 -31.95
C ASN A 10 46.55 -15.88 -31.35
N ARG A 11 46.12 -15.75 -30.08
CA ARG A 11 45.80 -14.49 -29.34
C ARG A 11 46.97 -13.57 -28.95
N ALA A 12 48.10 -13.59 -29.68
CA ALA A 12 49.29 -12.79 -29.33
C ALA A 12 49.40 -11.43 -30.05
N ASN A 13 48.55 -11.12 -31.04
CA ASN A 13 48.74 -9.95 -31.93
C ASN A 13 47.78 -8.77 -31.71
N LEU A 14 46.88 -8.80 -30.71
CA LEU A 14 45.96 -7.67 -30.46
C LEU A 14 46.51 -6.65 -29.44
N ARG A 15 47.51 -7.05 -28.62
CA ARG A 15 48.12 -6.18 -27.60
C ARG A 15 49.09 -5.12 -28.16
N TRP A 16 49.52 -5.24 -29.42
CA TRP A 16 50.41 -4.26 -30.07
C TRP A 16 49.67 -3.17 -30.88
N LEU A 17 48.36 -3.33 -31.12
CA LEU A 17 47.58 -2.37 -31.91
C LEU A 17 46.96 -1.24 -31.07
N ILE A 18 46.74 -1.46 -29.77
CA ILE A 18 46.11 -0.49 -28.85
C ILE A 18 47.14 0.55 -28.34
N ILE A 19 48.43 0.20 -28.29
CA ILE A 19 49.50 1.12 -27.85
C ILE A 19 49.86 2.15 -28.94
N LEU A 20 49.49 1.93 -30.21
CA LEU A 20 49.80 2.83 -31.32
C LEU A 20 48.76 3.96 -31.52
N ILE A 21 47.55 3.83 -30.97
CA ILE A 21 46.46 4.81 -31.14
C ILE A 21 46.41 5.83 -29.98
N LEU A 22 46.95 5.48 -28.80
CA LEU A 22 47.01 6.40 -27.64
C LEU A 22 48.15 7.45 -27.73
N LEU A 23 49.00 7.39 -28.75
CA LEU A 23 50.19 8.23 -28.91
C LEU A 23 50.04 9.35 -29.97
N LEU A 24 48.84 9.58 -30.50
CA LEU A 24 48.58 10.49 -31.64
C LEU A 24 47.65 11.69 -31.37
N LEU A 25 47.27 12.00 -30.12
CA LEU A 25 46.35 13.11 -29.80
C LEU A 25 46.86 14.18 -28.82
N LEU A 26 48.17 14.26 -28.58
CA LEU A 26 48.78 15.34 -27.78
C LEU A 26 49.90 16.04 -28.56
N ALA A 27 49.55 17.00 -29.44
CA ALA A 27 50.39 18.14 -29.82
C ALA A 27 49.72 19.00 -30.92
N ALA A 28 49.09 20.12 -30.55
CA ALA A 28 49.03 21.34 -31.36
C ALA A 28 48.67 22.53 -30.45
N CYS A 29 49.44 23.61 -30.56
CA CYS A 29 49.53 24.75 -29.63
C CYS A 29 49.43 26.08 -30.41
N GLY A 30 48.90 27.15 -29.77
CA GLY A 30 49.04 28.59 -30.15
C GLY A 30 47.99 29.11 -31.15
N GLY A 31 47.22 30.20 -30.93
CA GLY A 31 47.53 31.62 -30.62
C GLY A 31 47.34 32.45 -31.92
N ASP A 32 46.75 33.64 -32.05
CA ASP A 32 46.32 34.74 -31.17
C ASP A 32 45.41 35.74 -31.98
N ASP A 33 44.83 36.73 -31.28
CA ASP A 33 44.42 38.10 -31.71
C ASP A 33 42.97 38.51 -32.14
N ASN A 34 42.35 39.29 -31.22
CA ASN A 34 41.70 40.61 -31.34
C ASN A 34 40.38 40.84 -32.13
N ASN A 35 39.31 41.22 -31.39
CA ASN A 35 38.65 42.52 -31.59
C ASN A 35 37.80 43.01 -30.41
N ASP A 36 37.81 44.33 -30.22
CA ASP A 36 37.27 45.16 -29.14
C ASP A 36 35.74 45.13 -28.91
N THR A 37 35.28 45.34 -27.67
CA THR A 37 34.73 46.65 -27.21
C THR A 37 34.25 46.63 -25.77
N ALA A 38 34.68 47.64 -25.01
CA ALA A 38 34.28 47.97 -23.65
C ALA A 38 33.08 48.95 -23.62
N GLY A 39 32.31 48.93 -22.53
CA GLY A 39 31.34 49.97 -22.18
C GLY A 39 31.12 50.01 -20.67
N ASN A 40 31.68 51.02 -20.02
CA ASN A 40 31.84 51.17 -18.58
C ASN A 40 30.97 52.34 -18.05
N THR A 41 30.30 52.14 -16.90
CA THR A 41 29.96 53.13 -15.81
C THR A 41 29.06 54.37 -16.16
N PRO A 42 28.50 55.17 -15.20
CA PRO A 42 28.90 55.41 -13.80
C PRO A 42 27.81 55.57 -12.71
N ILE A 43 28.32 55.60 -11.46
CA ILE A 43 27.73 56.15 -10.21
C ILE A 43 27.52 57.68 -10.34
N PRO A 44 26.60 58.29 -9.55
CA PRO A 44 26.99 59.50 -8.84
C PRO A 44 26.58 59.53 -7.35
N THR A 45 27.31 60.36 -6.60
CA THR A 45 27.29 60.57 -5.15
C THR A 45 26.70 61.95 -4.80
N ASN A 46 26.27 62.09 -3.54
CA ASN A 46 26.10 63.30 -2.70
C ASN A 46 24.80 64.13 -2.79
N ALA A 47 24.08 64.25 -1.67
CA ALA A 47 24.19 65.39 -0.74
C ALA A 47 23.15 65.33 0.41
N SER A 48 23.54 65.74 1.62
CA SER A 48 22.73 65.89 2.83
C SER A 48 22.02 67.25 2.92
N VAL A 49 20.79 67.33 3.44
CA VAL A 49 20.20 68.51 4.14
C VAL A 49 19.15 68.04 5.19
N VAL A 50 19.02 68.82 6.26
CA VAL A 50 18.34 68.61 7.56
C VAL A 50 17.00 69.37 7.69
N ASN A 51 16.05 68.83 8.50
CA ASN A 51 14.81 69.39 9.12
C ASN A 51 13.65 69.83 8.18
N ASP A 52 12.34 69.70 8.46
CA ASP A 52 11.51 69.73 9.68
C ASP A 52 10.07 69.15 9.40
N SER A 53 9.40 68.72 10.47
CA SER A 53 7.96 68.50 10.79
C SER A 53 6.84 68.47 9.73
N THR A 54 5.97 67.45 9.82
CA THR A 54 4.52 67.50 10.20
C THR A 54 3.77 66.25 9.71
N GLY A 55 2.76 65.83 10.47
CA GLY A 55 2.19 64.48 10.44
C GLY A 55 1.10 64.18 9.39
N GLN A 56 0.46 63.03 9.67
CA GLN A 56 -0.69 62.37 9.03
C GLN A 56 -0.41 61.31 7.95
N GLY A 57 -0.30 60.06 8.42
CA GLY A 57 -1.22 58.97 8.04
C GLY A 57 -1.02 58.26 6.71
N ALA A 58 -0.42 57.06 6.74
CA ALA A 58 -0.82 55.91 5.92
C ALA A 58 -0.11 54.62 6.38
N VAL A 59 -0.92 53.63 6.78
CA VAL A 59 -0.74 52.16 6.72
C VAL A 59 0.66 51.57 7.00
N GLY A 60 0.82 50.94 8.17
CA GLY A 60 2.05 50.31 8.61
C GLY A 60 2.48 49.10 7.77
N ALA A 61 3.70 49.15 7.24
CA ALA A 61 4.44 47.97 6.81
C ALA A 61 4.86 47.16 8.05
N ARG A 62 4.53 45.86 8.02
CA ARG A 62 4.88 44.85 9.02
C ARG A 62 6.40 44.82 9.26
N PRO A 63 6.90 44.74 10.50
CA PRO A 63 8.32 44.58 10.76
C PRO A 63 8.84 43.31 10.06
N THR A 64 9.91 43.43 9.28
CA THR A 64 10.62 42.26 8.74
C THR A 64 11.18 41.46 9.91
N LEU A 65 10.70 40.22 10.05
CA LEU A 65 11.23 39.24 10.98
C LEU A 65 12.74 39.08 10.75
N PRO A 66 13.56 38.92 11.81
CA PRO A 66 14.94 38.45 11.64
C PRO A 66 14.94 37.11 10.88
N PRO A 67 16.03 36.76 10.17
CA PRO A 67 16.09 35.54 9.37
C PRO A 67 15.61 34.37 10.23
N SER A 68 14.53 33.74 9.78
CA SER A 68 14.08 32.46 10.27
C SER A 68 15.28 31.53 10.24
N PHE A 69 15.66 31.01 11.39
CA PHE A 69 16.42 29.76 11.41
C PHE A 69 15.57 28.77 10.63
N GLU A 70 16.01 28.43 9.42
CA GLU A 70 15.53 27.23 8.76
C GLU A 70 15.91 26.09 9.71
N VAL A 71 14.90 25.61 10.45
CA VAL A 71 14.96 24.28 11.02
C VAL A 71 15.04 23.39 9.79
N SER A 72 16.25 22.94 9.50
CA SER A 72 16.49 21.80 8.64
C SER A 72 15.51 20.71 9.06
N SER A 73 14.51 20.43 8.23
CA SER A 73 13.64 19.25 8.34
C SER A 73 14.40 18.01 7.88
N ASP A 74 15.67 17.92 8.28
CA ASP A 74 16.44 16.72 8.12
C ASP A 74 16.03 15.86 9.32
N SER A 75 14.93 15.13 9.12
CA SER A 75 14.66 13.92 9.88
C SER A 75 15.86 13.02 9.66
N SER A 76 16.90 13.21 10.47
CA SER A 76 18.08 12.35 10.42
C SER A 76 17.58 10.95 10.69
N VAL A 77 17.69 10.07 9.68
CA VAL A 77 17.48 8.64 9.86
C VAL A 77 18.25 8.24 11.12
N ALA A 78 17.51 7.75 12.11
CA ALA A 78 17.97 7.38 13.43
C ALA A 78 18.85 6.11 13.35
N GLN A 79 19.98 6.16 12.65
CA GLN A 79 20.95 5.08 12.66
C GLN A 79 21.81 5.24 13.90
N THR A 80 21.71 4.26 14.80
CA THR A 80 22.70 4.04 15.85
C THR A 80 24.07 3.90 15.18
N VAL A 81 24.95 4.86 15.44
CA VAL A 81 26.37 4.67 15.13
C VAL A 81 26.87 3.60 16.09
N ASP A 82 27.61 2.61 15.59
CA ASP A 82 28.08 1.50 16.41
C ASP A 82 28.80 2.01 17.68
N GLY A 83 28.40 1.52 18.84
CA GLY A 83 28.85 1.99 20.16
C GLY A 83 28.14 3.23 20.72
N THR A 84 26.98 3.60 20.17
CA THR A 84 26.11 4.66 20.70
C THR A 84 24.72 4.16 21.06
N ALA A 85 24.11 4.77 22.08
CA ALA A 85 22.75 4.54 22.54
C ALA A 85 21.89 5.78 22.32
N GLY A 86 20.63 5.58 21.95
CA GLY A 86 19.62 6.63 21.89
C GLY A 86 19.01 6.90 23.28
N LEU A 87 18.77 8.16 23.60
CA LEU A 87 18.18 8.60 24.86
C LEU A 87 17.02 9.56 24.62
N ARG A 88 15.82 9.19 25.08
CA ARG A 88 14.64 10.06 25.21
C ARG A 88 14.18 10.17 26.65
N ILE A 89 13.58 11.31 26.99
CA ILE A 89 13.01 11.57 28.30
C ILE A 89 11.51 11.84 28.15
N ILE A 90 10.69 11.22 29.01
CA ILE A 90 9.30 11.62 29.24
C ILE A 90 9.19 12.15 30.67
N HIS A 91 8.75 13.40 30.80
CA HIS A 91 8.46 13.99 32.10
C HIS A 91 6.97 13.85 32.42
N ALA A 92 6.57 12.89 33.26
CA ALA A 92 5.17 12.62 33.61
C ALA A 92 4.81 12.93 35.08
N ILE A 93 5.57 13.81 35.72
CA ILE A 93 5.36 14.21 37.12
C ILE A 93 4.53 15.49 37.14
N SER A 94 3.27 15.39 37.54
CA SER A 94 2.29 16.47 37.39
C SER A 94 2.48 17.63 38.37
N ASP A 95 3.12 17.41 39.52
CA ASP A 95 3.40 18.42 40.54
C ASP A 95 4.77 19.12 40.36
N LEU A 96 5.55 18.71 39.37
CA LEU A 96 6.81 19.36 39.00
C LEU A 96 6.60 20.35 37.83
N PRO A 97 7.21 21.54 37.90
CA PRO A 97 7.29 22.44 36.76
C PRO A 97 8.26 21.88 35.70
N ALA A 98 8.46 22.63 34.61
CA ALA A 98 9.44 22.24 33.61
C ALA A 98 10.83 22.00 34.21
N ILE A 99 11.53 20.98 33.71
CA ILE A 99 12.82 20.51 34.21
C ILE A 99 13.94 20.68 33.18
N ASP A 100 15.17 20.83 33.65
CA ASP A 100 16.38 20.64 32.84
C ASP A 100 16.94 19.24 33.13
N VAL A 101 17.37 18.53 32.08
CA VAL A 101 17.95 17.19 32.15
C VAL A 101 19.46 17.30 31.89
N LEU A 102 20.25 16.76 32.81
CA LEU A 102 21.71 16.71 32.67
C LEU A 102 22.16 15.25 32.58
N LEU A 103 23.16 15.01 31.75
CA LEU A 103 23.90 13.76 31.65
C LEU A 103 25.38 14.07 31.87
N ASP A 104 26.01 13.46 32.86
CA ASP A 104 27.40 13.71 33.28
C ASP A 104 27.70 15.22 33.43
N ASP A 105 26.87 15.88 34.25
CA ASP A 105 26.91 17.33 34.53
C ASP A 105 26.67 18.24 33.30
N THR A 106 26.40 17.66 32.13
CA THR A 106 26.11 18.39 30.89
C THR A 106 24.63 18.47 30.66
N VAL A 107 24.07 19.69 30.51
CA VAL A 107 22.66 19.87 30.17
C VAL A 107 22.39 19.34 28.76
N ILE A 108 21.58 18.29 28.65
CA ILE A 108 21.20 17.66 27.38
C ILE A 108 19.80 18.07 26.90
N TYR A 109 18.89 18.39 27.84
CA TYR A 109 17.58 18.96 27.53
C TYR A 109 17.27 20.13 28.46
N ARG A 110 16.60 21.15 27.92
CA ARG A 110 16.16 22.32 28.69
C ARG A 110 14.65 22.43 28.65
N THR A 111 14.06 22.80 29.78
CA THR A 111 12.64 23.16 29.87
C THR A 111 11.73 22.05 29.33
N VAL A 112 12.04 20.79 29.66
CA VAL A 112 11.16 19.66 29.40
C VAL A 112 9.90 19.88 30.23
N ARG A 113 8.75 20.06 29.57
CA ARG A 113 7.47 20.31 30.24
C ARG A 113 6.82 19.00 30.68
N PRO A 114 5.94 19.04 31.70
CA PRO A 114 5.12 17.89 32.04
C PRO A 114 4.34 17.37 30.83
N ASN A 115 4.22 16.04 30.74
CA ASN A 115 3.56 15.25 29.71
C ASN A 115 4.13 15.40 28.29
N ASN A 116 5.38 15.85 28.16
CA ASN A 116 6.08 15.87 26.88
C ASN A 116 7.23 14.87 26.85
N ALA A 117 7.41 14.26 25.67
CA ALA A 117 8.62 13.53 25.32
C ALA A 117 9.65 14.47 24.66
N THR A 118 10.93 14.18 24.84
CA THR A 118 12.01 14.83 24.09
C THR A 118 12.23 14.17 22.73
N LEU A 119 12.96 14.85 21.84
CA LEU A 119 13.61 14.20 20.70
C LEU A 119 14.67 13.20 21.19
N THR A 120 15.12 12.28 20.34
CA THR A 120 16.24 11.39 20.64
C THR A 120 17.57 12.14 20.55
N ILE A 121 18.48 11.84 21.46
CA ILE A 121 19.90 12.16 21.31
C ILE A 121 20.73 10.89 21.43
N TYR A 122 21.86 10.84 20.71
CA TYR A 122 22.79 9.73 20.78
C TYR A 122 23.96 10.05 21.68
N ARG A 123 24.35 9.10 22.52
CA ARG A 123 25.51 9.16 23.42
C ARG A 123 26.28 7.85 23.34
N THR A 124 27.56 7.87 23.69
CA THR A 124 28.34 6.64 23.83
C THR A 124 27.65 5.73 24.84
N GLY A 125 27.63 4.41 24.61
CA GLY A 125 27.12 3.47 25.61
C GLY A 125 28.00 3.42 26.85
N GLY A 126 27.42 2.94 27.96
CA GLY A 126 28.06 2.82 29.26
C GLY A 126 27.26 3.43 30.41
N GLU A 127 27.89 3.53 31.58
CA GLU A 127 27.29 4.15 32.75
C GLU A 127 27.37 5.68 32.65
N HIS A 128 26.25 6.35 32.91
CA HIS A 128 26.14 7.81 32.95
C HIS A 128 25.40 8.27 34.19
N ASN A 129 25.70 9.46 34.71
CA ASN A 129 24.90 10.08 35.76
C ASN A 129 23.82 10.97 35.14
N LEU A 130 22.54 10.59 35.35
CA LEU A 130 21.38 11.35 34.91
C LEU A 130 20.83 12.19 36.06
N VAL A 131 20.63 13.49 35.81
CA VAL A 131 20.12 14.44 36.81
C VAL A 131 18.93 15.19 36.25
N LEU A 132 17.84 15.23 37.02
CA LEU A 132 16.72 16.13 36.80
C LEU A 132 16.80 17.30 37.77
N SER A 133 16.75 18.51 37.23
CA SER A 133 16.80 19.73 38.04
C SER A 133 15.76 20.76 37.60
N GLU A 134 15.53 21.74 38.47
CA GLU A 134 14.71 22.92 38.17
C GLU A 134 15.15 23.56 36.85
N SER A 135 14.19 23.82 35.95
CA SER A 135 14.52 24.43 34.68
C SER A 135 14.97 25.86 34.86
N THR A 136 16.12 26.17 34.26
CA THR A 136 16.62 27.54 34.19
C THR A 136 15.87 28.41 33.18
N SER A 137 14.98 27.83 32.37
CA SER A 137 14.29 28.54 31.27
C SER A 137 15.26 29.30 30.36
N GLY A 138 16.44 28.72 30.11
CA GLY A 138 17.50 29.31 29.29
C GLY A 138 18.42 30.31 30.01
N ARG A 139 18.25 30.52 31.32
CA ARG A 139 19.18 31.34 32.14
C ARG A 139 20.47 30.59 32.46
N VAL A 140 21.51 31.33 32.81
CA VAL A 140 22.79 30.74 33.28
C VAL A 140 22.56 29.99 34.58
N ARG A 141 23.05 28.75 34.66
CA ARG A 141 22.99 27.94 35.87
C ARG A 141 23.87 28.55 36.96
N THR A 142 23.32 28.61 38.16
CA THR A 142 23.95 29.17 39.36
C THR A 142 24.53 28.09 40.27
N GLY A 143 24.18 26.83 40.06
CA GLY A 143 24.56 25.69 40.91
C GLY A 143 23.66 25.50 42.13
N ASN A 144 22.65 26.37 42.30
CA ASN A 144 21.67 26.31 43.39
C ASN A 144 20.29 25.81 42.91
N GLU A 145 20.17 25.37 41.66
CA GLU A 145 18.93 24.81 41.13
C GLU A 145 18.53 23.57 41.94
N ALA A 146 17.24 23.44 42.26
CA ALA A 146 16.74 22.26 42.97
C ALA A 146 17.00 21.00 42.12
N VAL A 147 17.53 19.94 42.74
CA VAL A 147 17.70 18.63 42.11
C VAL A 147 16.56 17.74 42.57
N TYR A 148 15.78 17.23 41.61
CA TYR A 148 14.64 16.34 41.87
C TYR A 148 15.03 14.87 41.77
N TYR A 149 16.01 14.56 40.92
CA TYR A 149 16.53 13.20 40.75
C TYR A 149 18.02 13.26 40.39
N SER A 150 18.80 12.32 40.92
CA SER A 150 20.18 12.05 40.52
C SER A 150 20.42 10.56 40.65
N GLY A 151 20.84 9.91 39.56
CA GLY A 151 21.09 8.48 39.56
C GLY A 151 21.94 8.03 38.39
N ASN A 152 22.63 6.91 38.57
CA ASN A 152 23.37 6.27 37.50
C ASN A 152 22.40 5.51 36.60
N ILE A 153 22.55 5.68 35.29
CA ILE A 153 21.82 4.96 34.25
C ILE A 153 22.83 4.17 33.40
N LEU A 154 22.38 3.07 32.81
CA LEU A 154 23.13 2.33 31.81
C LEU A 154 22.54 2.66 30.44
N LEU A 155 23.38 3.13 29.53
CA LEU A 155 23.05 3.28 28.12
C LEU A 155 23.65 2.09 27.37
N GLU A 156 22.79 1.22 26.84
CA GLU A 156 23.21 0.04 26.11
C GLU A 156 23.48 0.37 24.64
N ASP A 157 24.62 -0.10 24.12
CA ASP A 157 25.02 0.17 22.74
C ASP A 157 23.95 -0.30 21.75
N ASN A 158 23.66 0.55 20.77
CA ASN A 158 22.71 0.32 19.70
C ASN A 158 21.24 0.17 20.15
N ILE A 159 20.91 0.51 21.40
CA ILE A 159 19.55 0.54 21.92
C ILE A 159 19.09 2.00 22.08
N THR A 160 17.82 2.27 21.77
CA THR A 160 17.18 3.56 22.07
C THR A 160 16.27 3.42 23.29
N LEU A 161 16.66 4.08 24.38
CA LEU A 161 15.98 4.00 25.67
C LEU A 161 15.12 5.25 25.93
N VAL A 162 13.91 5.02 26.43
CA VAL A 162 12.98 6.02 26.91
C VAL A 162 12.94 5.99 28.43
N PHE A 163 13.40 7.07 29.06
CA PHE A 163 13.35 7.25 30.50
C PHE A 163 12.08 8.00 30.87
N LEU A 164 11.13 7.29 31.46
CA LEU A 164 9.88 7.84 31.96
C LEU A 164 10.00 8.19 33.44
N PHE A 165 9.78 9.46 33.75
CA PHE A 165 9.76 9.96 35.12
C PHE A 165 8.32 10.12 35.61
N THR A 166 7.98 9.42 36.69
CA THR A 166 6.66 9.43 37.35
C THR A 166 6.81 9.67 38.86
N GLY A 167 5.69 9.64 39.60
CA GLY A 167 5.67 9.86 41.04
C GLY A 167 5.37 11.31 41.40
N SER A 168 6.14 11.85 42.34
CA SER A 168 5.97 13.23 42.84
C SER A 168 7.31 13.96 42.90
N LYS A 169 7.27 15.26 43.14
CA LYS A 169 8.46 16.08 43.41
C LYS A 169 9.43 15.46 44.44
N ASP A 170 8.91 14.87 45.50
CA ASP A 170 9.69 14.39 46.64
C ASP A 170 10.05 12.89 46.52
N ASP A 171 9.45 12.18 45.55
CA ASP A 171 9.68 10.75 45.27
C ASP A 171 9.58 10.50 43.76
N VAL A 172 10.66 10.81 43.06
CA VAL A 172 10.78 10.63 41.61
C VAL A 172 11.05 9.17 41.31
N GLN A 173 10.13 8.53 40.58
CA GLN A 173 10.26 7.17 40.09
C GLN A 173 10.72 7.18 38.64
N VAL A 174 11.63 6.27 38.29
CA VAL A 174 12.17 6.13 36.94
C VAL A 174 11.81 4.76 36.40
N GLN A 175 11.16 4.74 35.24
CA GLN A 175 10.91 3.55 34.46
C GLN A 175 11.64 3.69 33.13
N VAL A 176 12.17 2.58 32.62
CA VAL A 176 12.95 2.57 31.38
C VAL A 176 12.26 1.64 30.40
N PHE A 177 12.05 2.15 29.19
CA PHE A 177 11.39 1.44 28.09
C PHE A 177 12.28 1.48 26.86
N GLU A 178 12.09 0.53 25.96
CA GLU A 178 12.85 0.44 24.71
C GLU A 178 11.96 0.89 23.55
N GLU A 179 12.51 1.77 22.71
CA GLU A 179 11.95 1.95 21.37
C GLU A 179 12.38 0.78 20.50
N ASN A 180 11.45 0.25 19.70
CA ASN A 180 11.80 -0.75 18.70
C ASN A 180 12.08 -0.07 17.36
N LEU A 181 13.37 0.14 17.09
CA LEU A 181 13.89 0.66 15.81
C LEU A 181 14.58 -0.43 14.99
N SER A 182 14.25 -1.70 15.27
CA SER A 182 14.69 -2.80 14.40
C SER A 182 14.07 -2.65 13.01
N LEU A 183 14.66 -3.38 12.07
CA LEU A 183 14.20 -3.50 10.69
C LEU A 183 12.69 -3.81 10.65
N LEU A 184 11.96 -3.06 9.82
CA LEU A 184 10.50 -3.13 9.70
C LEU A 184 10.15 -3.28 8.22
N GLU A 185 9.20 -4.17 7.94
CA GLU A 185 8.73 -4.39 6.59
C GLU A 185 8.15 -3.09 5.96
N PRO A 186 8.40 -2.83 4.66
CA PRO A 186 8.03 -1.57 3.99
C PRO A 186 6.57 -1.16 4.10
N ASP A 187 5.67 -2.11 4.19
CA ASP A 187 4.23 -1.89 4.16
C ASP A 187 3.61 -1.72 5.56
N PHE A 188 4.43 -1.72 6.62
CA PHE A 188 3.96 -1.65 8.00
C PHE A 188 4.45 -0.41 8.75
N ALA A 189 3.67 -0.03 9.76
CA ALA A 189 4.09 0.73 10.92
C ALA A 189 4.10 -0.22 12.13
N ARG A 190 4.76 0.16 13.22
CA ARG A 190 4.65 -0.59 14.48
C ARG A 190 4.26 0.28 15.66
N VAL A 191 3.47 -0.26 16.57
CA VAL A 191 3.01 0.45 17.77
C VAL A 191 3.22 -0.40 19.01
N GLY A 192 3.88 0.17 20.01
CA GLY A 192 3.99 -0.35 21.36
C GLY A 192 3.20 0.52 22.33
N PHE A 193 2.75 -0.06 23.44
CA PHE A 193 1.95 0.62 24.46
C PHE A 193 2.58 0.45 25.84
N VAL A 194 2.51 1.49 26.66
CA VAL A 194 3.03 1.45 28.04
C VAL A 194 1.94 1.85 29.02
N ASN A 195 1.77 1.04 30.08
CA ASN A 195 0.92 1.40 31.21
C ASN A 195 1.76 2.08 32.31
N ALA A 196 1.62 3.40 32.42
CA ALA A 196 2.19 4.18 33.52
C ALA A 196 1.11 4.98 34.28
N LEU A 197 -0.13 4.50 34.26
CA LEU A 197 -1.23 5.05 35.03
C LEU A 197 -1.17 4.52 36.47
N THR A 198 -0.94 5.42 37.41
CA THR A 198 -0.60 5.09 38.81
C THR A 198 -1.70 4.39 39.61
N ASP A 199 -2.94 4.39 39.12
CA ASP A 199 -4.13 3.77 39.71
C ASP A 199 -4.74 2.67 38.84
N VAL A 200 -4.02 2.21 37.80
CA VAL A 200 -4.47 1.16 36.87
C VAL A 200 -3.50 -0.02 36.92
N GLU A 201 -3.94 -1.11 37.56
CA GLU A 201 -3.12 -2.32 37.70
C GLU A 201 -2.80 -2.96 36.34
N THR A 202 -3.78 -3.03 35.45
CA THR A 202 -3.62 -3.52 34.08
C THR A 202 -4.36 -2.63 33.08
N LEU A 203 -3.71 -2.36 31.94
CA LEU A 203 -4.24 -1.57 30.84
C LEU A 203 -4.49 -2.46 29.64
N THR A 204 -5.68 -2.37 29.06
CA THR A 204 -5.99 -3.04 27.79
C THR A 204 -6.21 -1.99 26.71
N VAL A 205 -5.66 -2.21 25.52
CA VAL A 205 -5.85 -1.33 24.37
C VAL A 205 -6.72 -2.03 23.33
N LYS A 206 -7.65 -1.28 22.74
CA LYS A 206 -8.50 -1.72 21.64
C LYS A 206 -8.31 -0.85 20.42
N ASP A 207 -8.35 -1.46 19.23
CA ASP A 207 -8.65 -0.77 17.98
C ASP A 207 -10.13 -1.00 17.67
N ASN A 208 -10.94 0.05 17.75
CA ASN A 208 -12.40 -0.05 17.76
C ASN A 208 -12.91 -1.06 18.82
N ILE A 209 -13.42 -2.22 18.39
CA ILE A 209 -13.95 -3.27 19.27
C ILE A 209 -12.92 -4.36 19.58
N GLN A 210 -11.85 -4.47 18.81
CA GLN A 210 -10.86 -5.54 18.92
C GLN A 210 -9.82 -5.20 19.99
N ILE A 211 -9.60 -6.10 20.95
CA ILE A 211 -8.47 -6.01 21.87
C ILE A 211 -7.19 -6.31 21.09
N VAL A 212 -6.26 -5.36 21.06
CA VAL A 212 -4.98 -5.50 20.35
C VAL A 212 -3.84 -5.88 21.27
N THR A 213 -3.97 -5.69 22.59
CA THR A 213 -2.91 -6.02 23.56
C THR A 213 -3.33 -7.12 24.53
N THR A 214 -2.38 -7.92 24.98
CA THR A 214 -2.50 -8.58 26.29
C THR A 214 -2.60 -7.50 27.38
N PRO A 215 -3.29 -7.74 28.52
CA PRO A 215 -3.38 -6.74 29.59
C PRO A 215 -1.99 -6.34 30.09
N ILE A 216 -1.67 -5.05 29.98
CA ILE A 216 -0.35 -4.48 30.25
C ILE A 216 -0.27 -4.07 31.73
N PRO A 217 0.51 -4.76 32.59
CA PRO A 217 0.63 -4.39 33.99
C PRO A 217 1.23 -2.99 34.18
N PHE A 218 0.92 -2.35 35.31
CA PHE A 218 1.56 -1.08 35.67
C PHE A 218 3.09 -1.18 35.62
N GLY A 219 3.71 -0.20 34.97
CA GLY A 219 5.15 -0.11 34.77
C GLY A 219 5.70 -1.04 33.70
N GLN A 220 4.84 -1.64 32.87
CA GLN A 220 5.24 -2.52 31.78
C GLN A 220 4.84 -1.96 30.41
N GLN A 221 5.50 -2.53 29.40
CA GLN A 221 5.33 -2.26 27.99
C GLN A 221 4.75 -3.50 27.30
N SER A 222 3.88 -3.31 26.33
CA SER A 222 3.40 -4.38 25.44
C SER A 222 4.49 -4.79 24.44
N GLU A 223 4.31 -5.95 23.82
CA GLU A 223 5.00 -6.20 22.54
C GLU A 223 4.64 -5.11 21.52
N PHE A 224 5.55 -4.86 20.57
CA PHE A 224 5.25 -4.00 19.43
C PHE A 224 4.45 -4.78 18.40
N LEU A 225 3.29 -4.24 18.04
CA LEU A 225 2.40 -4.82 17.04
C LEU A 225 2.58 -4.09 15.72
N GLU A 226 2.47 -4.82 14.61
CA GLU A 226 2.57 -4.25 13.26
C GLU A 226 1.18 -3.92 12.73
N PHE A 227 1.08 -2.76 12.07
CA PHE A 227 -0.17 -2.20 11.57
C PHE A 227 0.03 -1.71 10.14
N ILE A 228 -0.98 -1.91 9.30
CA ILE A 228 -1.02 -1.31 7.96
C ILE A 228 -1.16 0.21 8.12
N PRO A 229 -0.32 1.03 7.48
CA PRO A 229 -0.37 2.49 7.61
C PRO A 229 -1.71 3.09 7.18
N ARG A 230 -2.47 3.58 8.18
CA ARG A 230 -3.73 4.32 8.05
C ARG A 230 -3.99 5.10 9.34
N THR A 231 -5.15 5.73 9.44
CA THR A 231 -5.60 6.31 10.71
C THR A 231 -6.21 5.25 11.61
N TYR A 232 -5.69 5.12 12.84
CA TYR A 232 -6.22 4.27 13.90
C TYR A 232 -6.80 5.10 15.04
N VAL A 233 -7.74 4.49 15.77
CA VAL A 233 -8.26 5.01 17.04
C VAL A 233 -8.02 3.95 18.10
N PHE A 234 -7.00 4.17 18.93
CA PHE A 234 -6.66 3.29 20.03
C PHE A 234 -7.39 3.72 21.30
N ASP A 235 -8.29 2.88 21.80
CA ASP A 235 -9.05 3.10 23.02
C ASP A 235 -8.44 2.32 24.19
N PHE A 236 -8.25 2.99 25.31
CA PHE A 236 -7.56 2.48 26.48
C PHE A 236 -8.55 2.17 27.60
N PHE A 237 -8.44 0.99 28.21
CA PHE A 237 -9.38 0.47 29.21
C PHE A 237 -8.69 -0.09 30.45
N ASN A 238 -9.36 0.03 31.60
CA ASN A 238 -9.07 -0.76 32.80
C ASN A 238 -10.27 -1.69 33.06
N GLY A 239 -10.09 -2.97 32.76
CA GLY A 239 -11.22 -3.91 32.63
C GLY A 239 -12.20 -3.39 31.58
N ASP A 240 -13.46 -3.16 31.98
CA ASP A 240 -14.51 -2.63 31.10
C ASP A 240 -14.63 -1.09 31.13
N VAL A 241 -13.81 -0.41 31.94
CA VAL A 241 -13.89 1.04 32.12
C VAL A 241 -13.00 1.73 31.09
N PHE A 242 -13.61 2.50 30.20
CA PHE A 242 -12.90 3.37 29.26
C PHE A 242 -12.13 4.48 29.99
N ILE A 243 -10.87 4.69 29.60
CA ILE A 243 -9.96 5.69 30.18
C ILE A 243 -9.70 6.85 29.23
N ASN A 244 -9.24 6.56 28.00
CA ASN A 244 -8.82 7.57 27.03
C ASN A 244 -8.77 6.99 25.61
N SER A 245 -8.60 7.84 24.61
CA SER A 245 -8.48 7.46 23.20
C SER A 245 -7.36 8.23 22.52
N SER A 246 -6.62 7.57 21.63
CA SER A 246 -5.61 8.19 20.77
C SER A 246 -5.96 7.95 19.30
N ARG A 247 -6.22 9.05 18.58
CA ARG A 247 -6.33 9.01 17.11
C ARG A 247 -4.98 9.33 16.49
N ILE A 248 -4.42 8.39 15.73
CA ILE A 248 -3.09 8.52 15.13
C ILE A 248 -3.09 8.08 13.67
N GLU A 249 -2.37 8.82 12.82
CA GLU A 249 -2.07 8.43 11.44
C GLU A 249 -0.72 7.71 11.43
N LEU A 250 -0.75 6.39 11.26
CA LEU A 250 0.45 5.57 11.18
C LEU A 250 1.06 5.67 9.79
N LYS A 251 2.39 5.75 9.73
CA LYS A 251 3.17 5.88 8.49
C LYS A 251 4.04 4.64 8.25
N ARG A 252 4.23 4.28 6.97
CA ARG A 252 5.14 3.21 6.54
C ARG A 252 6.55 3.43 7.07
N GLY A 253 7.15 2.43 7.71
CA GLY A 253 8.51 2.55 8.23
C GLY A 253 8.62 3.37 9.52
N TRP A 254 7.53 3.57 10.25
CA TRP A 254 7.55 4.29 11.52
C TRP A 254 7.24 3.37 12.70
N SER A 255 7.92 3.63 13.81
CA SER A 255 7.70 3.03 15.11
C SER A 255 7.10 4.06 16.06
N TYR A 256 6.05 3.65 16.77
CA TYR A 256 5.32 4.47 17.70
C TYR A 256 5.32 3.81 19.08
N LEU A 257 5.55 4.59 20.13
CA LEU A 257 5.38 4.17 21.52
C LEU A 257 4.37 5.10 22.19
N ILE A 258 3.21 4.56 22.58
CA ILE A 258 2.15 5.32 23.24
C ILE A 258 2.17 5.01 24.73
N VAL A 259 2.47 6.03 25.54
CA VAL A 259 2.64 5.91 26.99
C VAL A 259 1.45 6.56 27.69
N ALA A 260 0.65 5.77 28.41
CA ALA A 260 -0.45 6.27 29.22
C ALA A 260 0.07 6.67 30.61
N VAL A 261 -0.03 7.95 30.96
CA VAL A 261 0.51 8.52 32.21
C VAL A 261 -0.55 9.24 33.04
N GLY A 262 -0.28 9.41 34.34
CA GLY A 262 -1.17 10.11 35.28
C GLY A 262 -2.04 9.15 36.09
N THR A 263 -3.34 9.44 36.14
CA THR A 263 -4.35 8.56 36.75
C THR A 263 -5.47 8.28 35.76
N SER A 264 -6.27 7.22 35.97
CA SER A 264 -7.41 6.87 35.13
C SER A 264 -8.40 8.04 34.95
N ALA A 265 -8.60 8.85 35.99
CA ALA A 265 -9.46 10.02 35.96
C ALA A 265 -8.85 11.25 35.27
N ASN A 266 -7.52 11.37 35.24
CA ASN A 266 -6.78 12.48 34.63
C ASN A 266 -5.65 11.94 33.76
N SER A 267 -6.00 11.07 32.82
CA SER A 267 -5.04 10.36 31.99
C SER A 267 -4.50 11.29 30.90
N GLN A 268 -3.25 11.07 30.51
CA GLN A 268 -2.62 11.69 29.35
C GLN A 268 -1.94 10.60 28.53
N LEU A 269 -1.95 10.75 27.20
CA LEU A 269 -1.27 9.85 26.29
C LEU A 269 -0.09 10.61 25.67
N VAL A 270 1.12 10.13 25.94
CA VAL A 270 2.35 10.67 25.37
C VAL A 270 2.79 9.73 24.26
N THR A 271 2.76 10.22 23.02
CA THR A 271 3.20 9.45 21.85
C THR A 271 4.62 9.84 21.48
N ILE A 272 5.49 8.84 21.37
CA ILE A 272 6.80 8.95 20.72
C ILE A 272 6.66 8.34 19.33
N GLU A 273 7.21 9.01 18.33
CA GLU A 273 7.30 8.52 16.96
C GLU A 273 8.76 8.62 16.48
N SER A 274 9.19 7.59 15.76
CA SER A 274 10.55 7.44 15.23
C SER A 274 10.52 6.70 13.90
N GLU A 275 11.31 7.16 12.93
CA GLU A 275 11.54 6.43 11.69
C GLU A 275 12.42 5.20 11.98
N THR A 276 12.03 4.04 11.45
CA THR A 276 12.90 2.86 11.45
C THR A 276 13.94 2.99 10.34
N PRO A 277 15.07 2.26 10.41
CA PRO A 277 16.03 2.22 9.32
C PRO A 277 15.33 1.81 8.01
N PRO A 278 15.49 2.58 6.92
CA PRO A 278 14.75 2.34 5.69
C PRO A 278 15.14 1.00 5.06
N GLN A 279 14.14 0.24 4.62
CA GLN A 279 14.33 -1.05 3.99
C GLN A 279 13.61 -1.13 2.65
N THR A 280 14.09 -2.02 1.80
CA THR A 280 13.44 -2.40 0.55
C THR A 280 13.14 -3.89 0.60
N ARG A 281 11.89 -4.25 0.33
CA ARG A 281 11.50 -5.65 0.09
C ARG A 281 11.73 -5.93 -1.38
N PHE A 282 12.43 -6.98 -1.72
CA PHE A 282 12.70 -7.31 -3.11
C PHE A 282 12.69 -8.82 -3.33
N ARG A 283 12.41 -9.23 -4.55
CA ARG A 283 12.75 -10.58 -5.04
C ARG A 283 13.51 -10.45 -6.34
N VAL A 284 14.21 -11.51 -6.72
CA VAL A 284 15.01 -11.52 -7.95
C VAL A 284 14.31 -12.41 -8.97
N SER A 285 14.10 -11.91 -10.19
CA SER A 285 13.61 -12.72 -11.32
C SER A 285 14.65 -12.83 -12.41
N HIS A 286 14.81 -14.02 -12.98
CA HIS A 286 15.65 -14.22 -14.15
C HIS A 286 14.79 -14.33 -15.42
N VAL A 287 14.80 -13.27 -16.23
CA VAL A 287 13.96 -13.14 -17.44
C VAL A 287 14.78 -12.91 -18.71
N ALA A 288 16.02 -13.41 -18.75
CA ALA A 288 16.89 -13.37 -19.92
C ALA A 288 16.86 -14.75 -20.65
N PRO A 289 16.17 -14.87 -21.80
CA PRO A 289 15.81 -16.18 -22.38
C PRO A 289 16.97 -17.01 -22.94
N ASP A 290 18.12 -16.40 -23.20
CA ASP A 290 19.26 -17.05 -23.86
C ASP A 290 20.45 -17.25 -22.92
N THR A 291 20.23 -17.20 -21.61
CA THR A 291 21.30 -17.37 -20.64
C THR A 291 21.15 -18.66 -19.86
N ILE A 292 22.30 -19.21 -19.48
CA ILE A 292 22.36 -20.30 -18.51
C ILE A 292 22.02 -19.76 -17.12
N PRO A 293 21.79 -20.64 -16.13
CA PRO A 293 21.44 -20.22 -14.78
C PRO A 293 22.46 -19.24 -14.20
N LEU A 294 21.98 -18.37 -13.31
CA LEU A 294 22.78 -17.31 -12.76
C LEU A 294 22.76 -17.27 -11.24
N GLN A 295 23.79 -16.64 -10.68
CA GLN A 295 23.85 -16.19 -9.30
C GLN A 295 23.92 -14.67 -9.30
N LEU A 296 23.16 -14.03 -8.41
CA LEU A 296 23.20 -12.59 -8.21
C LEU A 296 23.78 -12.28 -6.82
N ARG A 297 24.73 -11.35 -6.78
CA ARG A 297 25.21 -10.74 -5.54
C ARG A 297 24.89 -9.26 -5.50
N LEU A 298 24.57 -8.74 -4.33
CA LEU A 298 24.47 -7.31 -4.01
C LEU A 298 25.51 -7.00 -2.92
N ASP A 299 26.51 -6.17 -3.22
CA ASP A 299 27.63 -5.86 -2.29
C ASP A 299 28.23 -7.12 -1.63
N ASP A 300 28.66 -8.07 -2.47
CA ASP A 300 29.21 -9.39 -2.09
C ASP A 300 28.22 -10.37 -1.43
N GLN A 301 27.02 -9.94 -1.03
CA GLN A 301 25.99 -10.83 -0.48
C GLN A 301 25.25 -11.56 -1.61
N ILE A 302 25.22 -12.89 -1.58
CA ILE A 302 24.39 -13.70 -2.50
C ILE A 302 22.91 -13.49 -2.16
N VAL A 303 22.13 -13.04 -3.14
CA VAL A 303 20.68 -12.81 -3.01
C VAL A 303 19.84 -13.72 -3.92
N ALA A 304 20.47 -14.36 -4.90
CA ALA A 304 19.87 -15.43 -5.69
C ALA A 304 20.97 -16.42 -6.10
N GLU A 305 20.70 -17.71 -5.99
CA GLU A 305 21.63 -18.79 -6.31
C GLU A 305 20.99 -19.76 -7.31
N ASN A 306 21.71 -20.09 -8.38
CA ASN A 306 21.27 -21.03 -9.42
C ASN A 306 19.86 -20.74 -9.98
N LEU A 307 19.52 -19.46 -10.10
CA LEU A 307 18.24 -19.02 -10.61
C LEU A 307 18.16 -19.39 -12.09
N GLN A 308 17.24 -20.26 -12.48
CA GLN A 308 17.00 -20.64 -13.86
C GLN A 308 16.22 -19.54 -14.59
N PHE A 309 16.27 -19.54 -15.92
CA PHE A 309 15.38 -18.69 -16.70
C PHE A 309 13.91 -19.01 -16.37
N GLY A 310 13.14 -17.95 -16.08
CA GLY A 310 11.75 -18.00 -15.63
C GLY A 310 11.58 -18.13 -14.11
N GLU A 311 12.64 -18.49 -13.39
CA GLU A 311 12.56 -18.59 -11.94
C GLU A 311 12.69 -17.22 -11.26
N PHE A 312 12.10 -17.15 -10.09
CA PHE A 312 12.20 -16.04 -9.16
C PHE A 312 12.46 -16.54 -7.74
N THR A 313 13.07 -15.70 -6.92
CA THR A 313 13.27 -15.99 -5.49
C THR A 313 12.02 -15.64 -4.68
N ASP A 314 11.97 -16.09 -3.43
CA ASP A 314 11.10 -15.47 -2.43
C ASP A 314 11.50 -14.02 -2.18
N PHE A 315 10.59 -13.25 -1.58
CA PHE A 315 10.88 -11.89 -1.13
C PHE A 315 11.89 -11.89 0.03
N GLN A 316 12.80 -10.94 -0.02
CA GLN A 316 13.87 -10.71 0.94
C GLN A 316 13.90 -9.23 1.33
N LEU A 317 14.47 -8.92 2.48
CA LEU A 317 14.65 -7.54 2.97
C LEU A 317 16.13 -7.17 2.95
N LEU A 318 16.43 -5.98 2.45
CA LEU A 318 17.73 -5.33 2.60
C LEU A 318 17.54 -3.88 3.04
N PRO A 319 18.53 -3.30 3.75
CA PRO A 319 18.57 -1.85 3.94
C PRO A 319 18.45 -1.12 2.60
N SER A 320 17.70 -0.05 2.54
CA SER A 320 17.62 0.75 1.32
C SER A 320 18.94 1.45 1.05
N GLY A 321 19.35 1.52 -0.22
CA GLY A 321 20.66 2.03 -0.58
C GLY A 321 21.05 1.72 -2.02
N GLN A 322 22.25 2.14 -2.38
CA GLN A 322 22.89 1.72 -3.63
C GLN A 322 23.70 0.48 -3.38
N TYR A 323 23.48 -0.53 -4.22
CA TYR A 323 24.19 -1.79 -4.20
C TYR A 323 24.92 -2.00 -5.52
N LEU A 324 26.12 -2.56 -5.43
CA LEU A 324 26.83 -3.13 -6.57
C LEU A 324 26.26 -4.52 -6.86
N ALA A 325 25.46 -4.62 -7.90
CA ALA A 325 24.92 -5.86 -8.40
C ALA A 325 25.92 -6.57 -9.31
N GLU A 326 26.27 -7.80 -8.96
CA GLU A 326 27.18 -8.65 -9.71
C GLU A 326 26.46 -9.92 -10.15
N ILE A 327 26.42 -10.16 -11.45
CA ILE A 327 25.77 -11.32 -12.05
C ILE A 327 26.85 -12.32 -12.46
N TYR A 328 26.74 -13.54 -11.98
CA TYR A 328 27.63 -14.66 -12.30
C TYR A 328 26.85 -15.73 -13.03
N LEU A 329 27.44 -16.34 -14.05
CA LEU A 329 26.85 -17.52 -14.69
C LEU A 329 27.24 -18.79 -13.91
N ILE A 330 26.37 -19.79 -13.96
CA ILE A 330 26.60 -21.10 -13.37
C ILE A 330 26.73 -22.14 -14.49
N GLY A 331 27.89 -22.80 -14.52
CA GLY A 331 28.19 -23.89 -15.45
C GLY A 331 27.32 -25.12 -15.20
N ALA A 332 27.23 -26.00 -16.20
CA ALA A 332 26.41 -27.22 -16.13
C ALA A 332 26.83 -28.22 -15.03
N ASP A 333 28.04 -28.08 -14.47
CA ASP A 333 28.54 -28.84 -13.33
C ASP A 333 28.24 -28.19 -11.98
N GLY A 334 27.50 -27.08 -11.97
CA GLY A 334 27.15 -26.29 -10.78
C GLY A 334 28.27 -25.34 -10.33
N THR A 335 29.34 -25.18 -11.11
CA THR A 335 30.40 -24.23 -10.77
C THR A 335 29.99 -22.80 -11.13
N VAL A 336 30.17 -21.89 -10.18
CA VAL A 336 29.98 -20.45 -10.40
C VAL A 336 31.27 -19.90 -10.98
N ASP A 337 31.16 -19.08 -12.03
CA ASP A 337 32.33 -18.41 -12.62
C ASP A 337 33.05 -17.51 -11.59
N ASP A 338 34.38 -17.44 -11.66
CA ASP A 338 35.19 -16.62 -10.75
C ASP A 338 35.06 -15.10 -11.00
N VAL A 339 34.45 -14.70 -12.12
CA VAL A 339 34.34 -13.31 -12.56
C VAL A 339 32.89 -13.02 -12.92
N PRO A 340 32.28 -11.92 -12.44
CA PRO A 340 30.93 -11.58 -12.83
C PRO A 340 30.87 -11.23 -14.31
N ILE A 341 29.85 -11.74 -15.00
CA ILE A 341 29.61 -11.41 -16.40
C ILE A 341 29.09 -9.98 -16.57
N GLN A 342 28.43 -9.46 -15.53
CA GLN A 342 27.96 -8.10 -15.49
C GLN A 342 28.06 -7.50 -14.09
N ILE A 343 28.42 -6.22 -14.04
CA ILE A 343 28.41 -5.41 -12.83
C ILE A 343 27.56 -4.15 -13.10
N ARG A 344 26.61 -3.84 -12.22
CA ARG A 344 25.71 -2.68 -12.31
C ARG A 344 25.41 -2.11 -10.93
N ASN A 345 25.21 -0.80 -10.84
CA ASN A 345 24.64 -0.22 -9.63
C ASN A 345 23.12 -0.35 -9.68
N VAL A 346 22.52 -0.84 -8.59
CA VAL A 346 21.07 -0.90 -8.40
C VAL A 346 20.72 -0.03 -7.20
N GLN A 347 19.72 0.83 -7.36
CA GLN A 347 19.16 1.61 -6.27
C GLN A 347 17.95 0.86 -5.71
N LEU A 348 18.04 0.46 -4.44
CA LEU A 348 16.89 0.01 -3.65
C LEU A 348 16.39 1.22 -2.85
N LYS A 349 15.15 1.64 -3.08
CA LYS A 349 14.59 2.85 -2.47
C LYS A 349 13.90 2.54 -1.14
N PRO A 350 13.93 3.49 -0.18
CA PRO A 350 13.22 3.38 1.09
C PRO A 350 11.76 2.98 0.94
N PHE A 351 11.38 1.95 1.69
CA PHE A 351 10.01 1.48 1.87
C PHE A 351 9.28 1.11 0.57
N GLU A 352 10.03 0.64 -0.44
CA GLU A 352 9.47 0.05 -1.66
C GLU A 352 9.51 -1.48 -1.59
N THR A 353 8.50 -2.11 -2.21
CA THR A 353 8.55 -3.51 -2.63
C THR A 353 8.88 -3.54 -4.12
N VAL A 354 9.93 -4.28 -4.53
CA VAL A 354 10.44 -4.25 -5.91
C VAL A 354 10.68 -5.64 -6.48
N GLU A 355 10.51 -5.74 -7.80
CA GLU A 355 10.96 -6.86 -8.62
C GLU A 355 12.35 -6.54 -9.19
N LEU A 356 13.38 -7.26 -8.77
CA LEU A 356 14.74 -7.08 -9.26
C LEU A 356 14.99 -8.05 -10.43
N ALA A 357 14.67 -7.61 -11.65
CA ALA A 357 14.73 -8.49 -12.81
C ALA A 357 16.09 -8.42 -13.51
N VAL A 358 16.67 -9.59 -13.82
CA VAL A 358 17.83 -9.76 -14.70
C VAL A 358 17.36 -10.12 -16.11
N PHE A 359 17.68 -9.28 -17.08
CA PHE A 359 17.15 -9.36 -18.44
C PHE A 359 18.16 -8.95 -19.51
N GLY A 360 17.91 -9.27 -20.78
CA GLY A 360 18.79 -8.93 -21.90
C GLY A 360 19.33 -10.16 -22.64
N PRO A 361 20.05 -9.96 -23.76
CA PRO A 361 20.52 -11.04 -24.61
C PRO A 361 21.91 -11.57 -24.21
N ASP A 362 22.08 -12.89 -24.27
CA ASP A 362 23.36 -13.62 -24.12
C ASP A 362 24.20 -13.17 -22.90
N ILE A 363 25.23 -12.36 -23.11
CA ILE A 363 26.12 -11.88 -22.05
C ILE A 363 25.92 -10.39 -21.73
N ASP A 364 25.10 -9.68 -22.51
CA ASP A 364 24.80 -8.26 -22.32
C ASP A 364 23.58 -8.10 -21.40
N LEU A 365 23.72 -8.69 -20.21
CA LEU A 365 22.67 -8.68 -19.20
C LEU A 365 22.53 -7.28 -18.58
N ASN A 366 21.30 -6.93 -18.25
CA ASN A 366 20.93 -5.78 -17.45
C ASN A 366 20.19 -6.25 -16.21
N ILE A 367 20.14 -5.35 -15.23
CA ILE A 367 19.40 -5.56 -13.99
C ILE A 367 18.76 -4.23 -13.60
N SER A 368 17.47 -4.29 -13.26
CA SER A 368 16.69 -3.13 -12.85
C SER A 368 15.71 -3.52 -11.75
N ALA A 369 15.50 -2.61 -10.81
CA ALA A 369 14.42 -2.70 -9.83
C ALA A 369 13.14 -2.09 -10.42
N PHE A 370 12.07 -2.88 -10.47
CA PHE A 370 10.74 -2.45 -10.89
C PHE A 370 9.82 -2.39 -9.67
N PRO A 371 9.35 -1.20 -9.26
CA PRO A 371 8.48 -1.07 -8.09
C PRO A 371 7.15 -1.80 -8.29
N ILE A 372 6.82 -2.68 -7.35
CA ILE A 372 5.54 -3.37 -7.28
C ILE A 372 4.60 -2.49 -6.47
N ASP A 373 3.41 -2.22 -7.02
CA ASP A 373 2.39 -1.44 -6.32
C ASP A 373 1.70 -2.32 -5.27
N THR A 374 2.09 -2.13 -4.01
CA THR A 374 1.57 -2.84 -2.84
C THR A 374 0.48 -2.06 -2.09
N THR A 375 -0.07 -0.98 -2.66
CA THR A 375 -1.19 -0.31 -1.99
C THR A 375 -2.39 -1.26 -1.92
N PRO A 376 -3.24 -1.15 -0.88
CA PRO A 376 -4.45 -1.97 -0.75
C PRO A 376 -5.25 -2.01 -2.06
N ILE A 377 -5.61 -3.22 -2.48
CA ILE A 377 -6.39 -3.48 -3.69
C ILE A 377 -7.88 -3.42 -3.31
N GLN A 378 -8.71 -2.81 -4.15
CA GLN A 378 -10.16 -2.79 -3.89
C GLN A 378 -10.79 -4.17 -4.08
N ILE A 379 -11.92 -4.43 -3.43
CA ILE A 379 -12.71 -5.64 -3.65
C ILE A 379 -13.12 -5.69 -5.13
N GLY A 380 -12.85 -6.82 -5.80
CA GLY A 380 -13.12 -6.97 -7.22
C GLY A 380 -12.15 -6.19 -8.13
N GLU A 381 -10.94 -5.90 -7.65
CA GLU A 381 -9.82 -5.40 -8.44
C GLU A 381 -8.68 -6.43 -8.45
N SER A 382 -7.93 -6.47 -9.54
CA SER A 382 -6.64 -7.16 -9.71
C SER A 382 -5.69 -6.17 -10.37
N ARG A 383 -4.37 -6.32 -10.21
CA ARG A 383 -3.40 -5.42 -10.85
C ARG A 383 -2.41 -6.20 -11.68
N VAL A 384 -2.02 -5.65 -12.81
CA VAL A 384 -0.96 -6.23 -13.67
C VAL A 384 0.11 -5.17 -13.89
N MET A 385 1.34 -5.45 -13.43
CA MET A 385 2.53 -4.71 -13.80
C MET A 385 3.12 -5.31 -15.08
N PHE A 386 2.95 -4.62 -16.21
CA PHE A 386 3.59 -4.99 -17.45
C PHE A 386 5.03 -4.48 -17.47
N VAL A 387 5.98 -5.37 -17.72
CA VAL A 387 7.41 -5.06 -17.77
C VAL A 387 7.95 -5.40 -19.15
N HIS A 388 8.48 -4.42 -19.87
CA HIS A 388 9.06 -4.66 -21.19
C HIS A 388 10.57 -4.96 -21.08
N VAL A 389 10.92 -6.24 -21.28
CA VAL A 389 12.31 -6.75 -21.24
C VAL A 389 12.74 -7.48 -22.52
N GLY A 390 11.86 -7.53 -23.53
CA GLY A 390 12.11 -8.11 -24.85
C GLY A 390 13.07 -7.25 -25.67
N TYR A 391 14.22 -7.81 -26.02
CA TYR A 391 15.27 -7.07 -26.71
C TYR A 391 14.95 -6.93 -28.20
N GLY A 392 14.99 -5.69 -28.71
CA GLY A 392 14.86 -5.41 -30.15
C GLY A 392 13.44 -5.10 -30.66
N HIS A 393 12.43 -5.04 -29.78
CA HIS A 393 11.03 -4.74 -30.13
C HIS A 393 10.66 -3.25 -30.04
N GLY A 394 11.62 -2.34 -29.87
CA GLY A 394 11.35 -0.90 -29.79
C GLY A 394 10.41 -0.53 -28.63
N ARG A 395 9.46 0.40 -28.87
CA ARG A 395 8.40 0.73 -27.90
C ARG A 395 7.20 -0.18 -28.13
N LEU A 396 6.68 -0.75 -27.04
CA LEU A 396 5.47 -1.57 -27.02
C LEU A 396 4.26 -0.76 -26.57
N VAL A 397 3.09 -1.11 -27.11
CA VAL A 397 1.77 -0.65 -26.67
C VAL A 397 0.92 -1.87 -26.33
N VAL A 398 0.29 -1.88 -25.15
CA VAL A 398 -0.58 -2.99 -24.72
C VAL A 398 -2.00 -2.72 -25.18
N GLN A 399 -2.60 -3.70 -25.83
CA GLN A 399 -3.93 -3.64 -26.41
C GLN A 399 -4.80 -4.80 -25.90
N ASP A 400 -6.12 -4.64 -25.97
CA ASP A 400 -7.09 -5.70 -25.72
C ASP A 400 -7.36 -6.54 -26.99
N LEU A 401 -8.32 -7.48 -26.90
CA LEU A 401 -8.71 -8.33 -28.05
C LEU A 401 -9.27 -7.57 -29.25
N SER A 402 -9.88 -6.41 -29.00
CA SER A 402 -10.46 -5.56 -30.03
C SER A 402 -9.38 -4.75 -30.75
N GLY A 403 -8.15 -4.74 -30.23
CA GLY A 403 -7.04 -3.93 -30.69
C GLY A 403 -7.05 -2.52 -30.10
N ASP A 404 -7.88 -2.27 -29.09
CA ASP A 404 -7.95 -0.97 -28.42
C ASP A 404 -6.76 -0.81 -27.46
N ASP A 405 -6.17 0.38 -27.46
CA ASP A 405 -5.05 0.73 -26.57
C ASP A 405 -5.54 0.79 -25.13
N LEU A 406 -4.94 -0.02 -24.24
CA LEU A 406 -5.20 0.00 -22.81
C LEU A 406 -4.52 1.18 -22.10
N GLY A 407 -3.93 2.09 -22.87
CA GLY A 407 -3.21 3.26 -22.41
C GLY A 407 -1.82 2.94 -21.88
N VAL A 408 -1.29 1.72 -22.08
CA VAL A 408 0.05 1.30 -21.62
C VAL A 408 1.03 1.37 -22.77
N SER A 409 2.05 2.21 -22.62
CA SER A 409 3.19 2.22 -23.53
C SER A 409 4.49 2.06 -22.77
N LEU A 410 5.34 1.14 -23.23
CA LEU A 410 6.54 0.68 -22.54
C LEU A 410 7.75 0.80 -23.47
N ASN A 411 8.79 1.48 -22.99
CA ASN A 411 10.12 1.37 -23.60
C ASN A 411 10.86 0.15 -23.02
N TYR A 412 11.88 -0.34 -23.71
CA TYR A 412 12.74 -1.39 -23.19
C TYR A 412 13.31 -1.03 -21.81
N GLY A 413 13.20 -1.94 -20.84
CA GLY A 413 13.63 -1.76 -19.46
C GLY A 413 12.70 -0.88 -18.61
N THR A 414 11.43 -0.71 -19.01
CA THR A 414 10.42 0.04 -18.25
C THR A 414 9.22 -0.83 -17.89
N ALA A 415 8.50 -0.42 -16.84
CA ALA A 415 7.29 -1.09 -16.37
C ALA A 415 6.14 -0.11 -16.17
N ARG A 416 4.91 -0.64 -16.19
CA ARG A 416 3.71 0.10 -15.83
C ARG A 416 2.63 -0.82 -15.28
N THR A 417 2.02 -0.40 -14.18
CA THR A 417 0.90 -1.09 -13.53
C THR A 417 -0.43 -0.54 -14.01
N ILE A 418 -1.39 -1.43 -14.27
CA ILE A 418 -2.80 -1.12 -14.50
C ILE A 418 -3.67 -2.06 -13.67
N SER A 419 -4.79 -1.52 -13.20
CA SER A 419 -5.85 -2.25 -12.50
C SER A 419 -6.87 -2.81 -13.49
N PHE A 420 -7.33 -4.02 -13.20
CA PHE A 420 -8.35 -4.74 -13.95
C PHE A 420 -9.41 -5.28 -13.01
N VAL A 421 -10.65 -5.37 -13.49
CA VAL A 421 -11.64 -6.24 -12.83
C VAL A 421 -11.21 -7.69 -13.03
N PRO A 422 -11.22 -8.54 -11.98
CA PRO A 422 -10.90 -9.96 -12.05
C PRO A 422 -11.71 -10.66 -13.12
N SER A 423 -11.02 -11.15 -14.14
CA SER A 423 -11.63 -11.77 -15.30
C SER A 423 -10.59 -12.47 -16.14
N ARG A 424 -11.07 -13.21 -17.16
CA ARG A 424 -10.21 -13.75 -18.19
C ARG A 424 -9.83 -12.63 -19.16
N GLN A 425 -8.56 -12.24 -19.14
CA GLN A 425 -7.99 -11.23 -20.00
C GLN A 425 -7.15 -11.85 -21.12
N ASN A 426 -7.13 -11.13 -22.24
CA ASN A 426 -6.18 -11.39 -23.31
C ASN A 426 -5.52 -10.06 -23.67
N PHE A 427 -4.19 -10.07 -23.79
CA PHE A 427 -3.42 -8.89 -24.12
C PHE A 427 -2.71 -9.07 -25.45
N PHE A 428 -2.65 -8.00 -26.23
CA PHE A 428 -1.86 -7.91 -27.44
C PHE A 428 -0.78 -6.84 -27.27
N PHE A 429 0.41 -7.11 -27.80
CA PHE A 429 1.53 -6.18 -27.69
C PHE A 429 1.90 -5.67 -29.06
N TYR A 430 1.53 -4.43 -29.38
CA TYR A 430 1.89 -3.79 -30.62
C TYR A 430 3.28 -3.19 -30.53
N SER A 431 4.16 -3.60 -31.44
CA SER A 431 5.49 -3.03 -31.54
C SER A 431 5.53 -1.90 -32.56
N SER A 432 6.14 -0.78 -32.16
CA SER A 432 6.50 0.31 -33.07
C SER A 432 7.67 0.02 -33.99
N ALA A 433 8.55 -0.92 -33.66
CA ALA A 433 9.70 -1.26 -34.51
C ALA A 433 9.31 -2.22 -35.64
N GLU A 434 8.41 -3.16 -35.35
CA GLU A 434 7.89 -4.13 -36.32
C GLU A 434 6.57 -3.68 -36.97
N GLU A 435 5.98 -2.57 -36.49
CA GLU A 435 4.67 -2.04 -36.92
C GLU A 435 3.55 -3.09 -36.89
N THR A 436 3.65 -4.06 -35.98
CA THR A 436 2.74 -5.20 -35.88
C THR A 436 2.65 -5.72 -34.45
N SER A 437 1.62 -6.51 -34.16
CA SER A 437 1.49 -7.21 -32.89
C SER A 437 2.52 -8.34 -32.81
N VAL A 438 3.41 -8.27 -31.82
CA VAL A 438 4.51 -9.23 -31.64
C VAL A 438 4.11 -10.42 -30.77
N GLU A 439 3.01 -10.31 -30.00
CA GLU A 439 2.57 -11.35 -29.07
C GLU A 439 1.07 -11.23 -28.75
N GLN A 440 0.49 -12.37 -28.33
CA GLN A 440 -0.80 -12.45 -27.65
C GLN A 440 -0.64 -13.18 -26.31
N GLY A 441 -0.79 -12.45 -25.19
CA GLY A 441 -1.06 -13.05 -23.90
C GLY A 441 -2.47 -13.61 -23.91
N ARG A 442 -2.62 -14.95 -23.92
CA ARG A 442 -3.93 -15.59 -24.02
C ARG A 442 -4.41 -16.10 -22.67
N ASP A 443 -5.72 -15.95 -22.45
CA ASP A 443 -6.48 -16.65 -21.41
C ASP A 443 -5.96 -16.43 -19.98
N LEU A 444 -5.37 -15.26 -19.70
CA LEU A 444 -4.89 -14.93 -18.36
C LEU A 444 -6.10 -14.75 -17.45
N ILE A 445 -6.24 -15.59 -16.43
CA ILE A 445 -7.30 -15.47 -15.44
C ILE A 445 -6.76 -14.57 -14.34
N LEU A 446 -7.27 -13.33 -14.27
CA LEU A 446 -6.99 -12.42 -13.18
C LEU A 446 -7.92 -12.75 -12.02
N GLU A 447 -7.34 -13.13 -10.89
CA GLU A 447 -8.05 -13.41 -9.65
C GLU A 447 -8.25 -12.12 -8.85
N PRO A 448 -9.34 -12.02 -8.06
CA PRO A 448 -9.55 -10.90 -7.17
C PRO A 448 -8.39 -10.71 -6.21
N ALA A 449 -8.12 -9.43 -5.90
CA ALA A 449 -7.12 -9.00 -4.94
C ALA A 449 -5.71 -9.56 -5.18
N THR A 450 -5.37 -9.83 -6.44
CA THR A 450 -4.05 -10.36 -6.82
C THR A 450 -3.28 -9.33 -7.65
N VAL A 451 -1.96 -9.20 -7.38
CA VAL A 451 -1.03 -8.42 -8.20
C VAL A 451 -0.15 -9.35 -9.02
N TYR A 452 -0.23 -9.21 -10.33
CA TYR A 452 0.55 -9.95 -11.30
C TYR A 452 1.69 -9.09 -11.81
N THR A 453 2.86 -9.69 -12.00
CA THR A 453 3.91 -9.13 -12.86
C THR A 453 3.92 -9.89 -14.19
N TYR A 454 3.80 -9.16 -15.30
CA TYR A 454 3.82 -9.70 -16.65
C TYR A 454 5.10 -9.25 -17.37
N PHE A 455 6.05 -10.16 -17.53
CA PHE A 455 7.26 -9.89 -18.31
C PHE A 455 7.04 -10.15 -19.80
N ILE A 456 7.29 -9.13 -20.61
CA ILE A 456 7.28 -9.24 -22.07
C ILE A 456 8.71 -9.48 -22.51
N VAL A 457 9.10 -10.75 -22.68
CA VAL A 457 10.46 -11.22 -23.04
C VAL A 457 10.58 -11.53 -24.54
N GLY A 458 11.78 -11.90 -25.03
CA GLY A 458 11.96 -12.42 -26.41
C GLY A 458 12.86 -11.58 -27.34
N ARG A 459 13.01 -12.08 -28.58
CA ARG A 459 13.72 -11.45 -29.72
C ARG A 459 12.78 -11.41 -30.93
N GLN A 460 13.10 -10.61 -31.96
CA GLN A 460 12.38 -10.54 -33.26
C GLN A 460 12.10 -11.89 -33.98
N THR A 461 12.65 -13.03 -33.52
CA THR A 461 12.51 -14.35 -34.17
C THR A 461 12.06 -15.48 -33.24
N THR A 462 11.79 -15.23 -31.96
CA THR A 462 11.36 -16.25 -30.98
C THR A 462 10.17 -15.72 -30.20
N GLN A 463 9.13 -16.55 -30.05
CA GLN A 463 7.94 -16.18 -29.28
C GLN A 463 8.34 -15.80 -27.85
N PRO A 464 7.82 -14.69 -27.31
CA PRO A 464 7.92 -14.35 -25.90
C PRO A 464 7.38 -15.46 -25.01
N ILE A 465 7.93 -15.57 -23.81
CA ILE A 465 7.50 -16.49 -22.76
C ILE A 465 6.68 -15.70 -21.76
N ILE A 466 5.48 -16.19 -21.49
CA ILE A 466 4.54 -15.63 -20.53
C ILE A 466 4.78 -16.36 -19.21
N GLU A 467 5.26 -15.67 -18.19
CA GLU A 467 5.24 -16.20 -16.85
C GLU A 467 4.53 -15.21 -15.92
N PRO A 468 3.30 -15.55 -15.47
CA PRO A 468 2.66 -14.80 -14.40
C PRO A 468 3.48 -15.03 -13.14
N VAL A 469 4.08 -13.96 -12.63
CA VAL A 469 4.66 -14.03 -11.29
C VAL A 469 3.63 -13.49 -10.32
N ASP A 470 2.94 -14.40 -9.66
CA ASP A 470 1.97 -14.07 -8.63
C ASP A 470 2.71 -13.38 -7.47
N VAL A 471 2.29 -12.17 -7.16
CA VAL A 471 2.41 -11.66 -5.81
C VAL A 471 1.00 -11.72 -5.28
N VAL A 472 0.72 -12.77 -4.52
CA VAL A 472 -0.34 -12.69 -3.52
C VAL A 472 0.16 -11.63 -2.55
N LEU A 473 -0.21 -10.38 -2.81
CA LEU A 473 -0.29 -9.45 -1.70
C LEU A 473 -1.27 -10.10 -0.75
N GLN A 474 -1.00 -10.01 0.55
CA GLN A 474 -2.12 -10.06 1.46
C GLN A 474 -3.16 -9.09 0.89
N VAL A 475 -4.24 -9.66 0.35
CA VAL A 475 -5.57 -9.17 0.68
C VAL A 475 -5.51 -8.94 2.18
N GLU A 476 -6.17 -7.92 2.72
CA GLU A 476 -6.65 -8.09 4.09
C GLU A 476 -7.63 -9.29 4.07
N ASP A 477 -7.11 -10.52 3.95
CA ASP A 477 -7.57 -11.66 4.70
C ASP A 477 -6.94 -11.41 6.05
N PHE A 478 -7.73 -10.83 6.94
CA PHE A 478 -7.54 -11.03 8.36
C PHE A 478 -7.32 -12.55 8.52
N GLU A 479 -6.13 -12.99 8.94
CA GLU A 479 -6.00 -14.38 9.40
C GLU A 479 -7.09 -14.52 10.48
N PRO A 480 -8.08 -15.43 10.32
CA PRO A 480 -8.99 -15.67 11.41
C PRO A 480 -8.14 -16.35 12.48
N ASP A 481 -7.68 -15.53 13.42
CA ASP A 481 -7.55 -15.95 14.80
C ASP A 481 -8.72 -16.88 15.07
N THR A 482 -8.43 -18.00 15.74
CA THR A 482 -9.46 -18.85 16.29
C THR A 482 -10.27 -18.03 17.29
N ILE A 483 -11.25 -17.28 16.79
CA ILE A 483 -12.24 -16.59 17.58
C ILE A 483 -13.05 -17.72 18.17
N SER A 484 -12.82 -17.95 19.46
CA SER A 484 -13.82 -18.50 20.34
C SER A 484 -15.09 -17.66 20.12
N ALA A 485 -15.97 -18.14 19.25
CA ALA A 485 -17.22 -17.50 18.91
C ALA A 485 -17.97 -17.14 20.20
N ASP A 486 -18.05 -15.84 20.50
CA ASP A 486 -19.23 -15.33 21.19
C ASP A 486 -20.29 -15.12 20.11
N THR A 487 -20.99 -16.21 19.83
CA THR A 487 -22.03 -16.36 18.82
C THR A 487 -23.18 -15.39 19.08
N THR A 488 -23.35 -14.30 18.30
CA THR A 488 -24.69 -13.70 18.08
C THR A 488 -24.87 -12.74 16.89
N SER A 489 -23.84 -12.36 16.12
CA SER A 489 -24.08 -11.53 14.91
C SER A 489 -24.73 -12.37 13.81
N THR A 490 -26.06 -12.34 13.76
CA THR A 490 -26.87 -13.03 12.73
C THR A 490 -27.32 -12.03 11.68
N THR A 491 -27.19 -12.39 10.41
CA THR A 491 -27.55 -11.53 9.28
C THR A 491 -28.73 -12.11 8.53
N ARG A 492 -29.49 -11.25 7.85
CA ARG A 492 -30.66 -11.67 7.06
C ARG A 492 -30.28 -11.78 5.60
N MET A 493 -30.54 -12.95 5.01
CA MET A 493 -30.40 -13.18 3.58
C MET A 493 -31.78 -13.42 2.94
N TRP A 494 -32.05 -12.69 1.88
CA TRP A 494 -33.16 -12.92 0.96
C TRP A 494 -32.65 -13.61 -0.29
N VAL A 495 -33.45 -14.52 -0.83
CA VAL A 495 -33.18 -15.15 -2.13
C VAL A 495 -34.22 -14.67 -3.12
N TYR A 496 -33.79 -14.09 -4.23
CA TYR A 496 -34.65 -13.86 -5.39
C TYR A 496 -34.45 -14.97 -6.41
N ASN A 497 -35.55 -15.63 -6.78
CA ASN A 497 -35.53 -16.61 -7.85
C ASN A 497 -35.80 -15.94 -9.20
N GLY A 498 -34.74 -15.62 -9.95
CA GLY A 498 -34.82 -15.26 -11.36
C GLY A 498 -34.75 -16.46 -12.30
N TRP A 499 -34.60 -17.68 -11.80
CA TRP A 499 -34.61 -18.91 -12.59
C TRP A 499 -36.02 -19.26 -13.08
N ARG A 500 -36.08 -19.94 -14.23
CA ARG A 500 -37.34 -20.30 -14.93
C ARG A 500 -38.19 -21.35 -14.22
N GLU A 501 -37.65 -22.02 -13.20
CA GLU A 501 -38.32 -23.07 -12.44
C GLU A 501 -38.34 -22.74 -10.94
N THR A 502 -39.21 -23.41 -10.20
CA THR A 502 -39.22 -23.35 -8.74
C THR A 502 -37.93 -23.97 -8.19
N ILE A 503 -37.22 -23.23 -7.34
CA ILE A 503 -35.95 -23.65 -6.74
C ILE A 503 -36.04 -23.85 -5.23
N ALA A 504 -35.09 -24.62 -4.70
CA ALA A 504 -34.73 -24.65 -3.30
C ALA A 504 -33.24 -24.32 -3.16
N VAL A 505 -32.89 -23.50 -2.18
CA VAL A 505 -31.52 -23.04 -1.93
C VAL A 505 -31.10 -23.48 -0.54
N TYR A 506 -29.94 -24.13 -0.49
CA TYR A 506 -29.30 -24.62 0.72
C TYR A 506 -27.91 -24.04 0.83
N PHE A 507 -27.43 -23.90 2.06
CA PHE A 507 -26.06 -23.54 2.35
C PHE A 507 -25.54 -24.38 3.50
N ASN A 508 -24.41 -25.07 3.30
CA ASN A 508 -23.88 -26.07 4.23
C ASN A 508 -24.94 -27.11 4.68
N GLY A 509 -25.88 -27.44 3.78
CA GLY A 509 -27.02 -28.32 4.06
C GLY A 509 -28.16 -27.68 4.87
N GLU A 510 -28.01 -26.45 5.36
CA GLU A 510 -29.09 -25.67 5.98
C GLU A 510 -29.98 -25.02 4.92
N ARG A 511 -31.27 -24.87 5.22
CA ARG A 511 -32.30 -24.41 4.28
C ARG A 511 -32.39 -22.88 4.29
N ILE A 512 -32.07 -22.23 3.18
CA ILE A 512 -32.21 -20.78 3.04
C ILE A 512 -33.57 -20.42 2.43
N ALA A 513 -33.97 -21.08 1.35
CA ALA A 513 -35.24 -20.84 0.66
C ALA A 513 -35.79 -22.16 0.09
N LEU A 514 -37.11 -22.38 0.16
CA LEU A 514 -37.71 -23.66 -0.22
C LEU A 514 -38.95 -23.46 -1.09
N GLY A 515 -38.99 -24.16 -2.22
CA GLY A 515 -40.11 -24.10 -3.14
C GLY A 515 -40.35 -22.69 -3.68
N LEU A 516 -39.29 -21.89 -3.82
CA LEU A 516 -39.34 -20.49 -4.21
C LEU A 516 -39.73 -20.39 -5.71
N PRO A 517 -40.94 -19.90 -6.05
CA PRO A 517 -41.37 -19.83 -7.44
C PRO A 517 -40.55 -18.84 -8.27
N PRO A 518 -40.53 -18.97 -9.61
CA PRO A 518 -39.92 -17.96 -10.49
C PRO A 518 -40.44 -16.55 -10.20
N SER A 519 -39.55 -15.56 -10.31
CA SER A 519 -39.80 -14.14 -10.11
C SER A 519 -40.33 -13.75 -8.73
N THR A 520 -39.94 -14.50 -7.69
CA THR A 520 -40.33 -14.19 -6.30
C THR A 520 -39.11 -14.08 -5.38
N VAL A 521 -39.30 -13.39 -4.26
CA VAL A 521 -38.30 -13.25 -3.19
C VAL A 521 -38.71 -14.11 -1.99
N SER A 522 -37.75 -14.76 -1.34
CA SER A 522 -37.98 -15.50 -0.11
C SER A 522 -38.27 -14.56 1.08
N GLN A 523 -38.73 -15.14 2.18
CA GLN A 523 -38.58 -14.47 3.48
C GLN A 523 -37.09 -14.42 3.86
N PRO A 524 -36.65 -13.44 4.67
CA PRO A 524 -35.28 -13.42 5.15
C PRO A 524 -35.02 -14.62 6.05
N THR A 525 -33.92 -15.30 5.79
CA THR A 525 -33.40 -16.34 6.68
C THR A 525 -32.22 -15.77 7.46
N LEU A 526 -32.22 -16.01 8.77
CA LEU A 526 -31.09 -15.67 9.62
C LEU A 526 -29.95 -16.63 9.31
N PHE A 527 -28.76 -16.07 9.14
CA PHE A 527 -27.59 -16.78 8.68
C PHE A 527 -26.38 -16.37 9.52
N GLU A 528 -25.54 -17.34 9.87
CA GLU A 528 -24.27 -17.11 10.58
C GLU A 528 -23.13 -17.10 9.55
N PRO A 529 -22.28 -16.05 9.51
CA PRO A 529 -21.15 -15.99 8.58
C PRO A 529 -20.21 -17.18 8.76
N VAL A 530 -20.12 -18.01 7.73
CA VAL A 530 -19.11 -19.07 7.61
C VAL A 530 -18.79 -19.29 6.14
N SER A 531 -17.61 -19.83 5.85
CA SER A 531 -17.35 -20.45 4.54
C SER A 531 -18.27 -21.66 4.37
N GLY A 532 -18.85 -21.83 3.18
CA GLY A 532 -19.74 -22.95 2.98
C GLY A 532 -20.17 -23.25 1.56
N MET A 533 -20.77 -24.43 1.42
CA MET A 533 -21.27 -24.96 0.17
C MET A 533 -22.68 -24.46 -0.09
N LEU A 534 -22.86 -23.59 -1.08
CA LEU A 534 -24.18 -23.21 -1.55
C LEU A 534 -24.65 -24.22 -2.61
N GLU A 535 -25.87 -24.72 -2.45
CA GLU A 535 -26.49 -25.71 -3.34
C GLU A 535 -27.89 -25.24 -3.75
N ILE A 536 -28.21 -25.34 -5.04
CA ILE A 536 -29.53 -24.98 -5.59
C ILE A 536 -30.11 -26.20 -6.29
N PHE A 537 -31.35 -26.54 -5.93
CA PHE A 537 -32.08 -27.68 -6.49
C PHE A 537 -33.35 -27.22 -7.20
N ASN A 538 -33.78 -27.97 -8.20
CA ASN A 538 -35.12 -27.80 -8.78
C ASN A 538 -36.20 -28.47 -7.90
N ALA A 539 -37.46 -28.28 -8.27
CA ALA A 539 -38.62 -28.86 -7.57
C ALA A 539 -38.63 -30.41 -7.53
N ASN A 540 -37.87 -31.08 -8.40
CA ASN A 540 -37.74 -32.54 -8.43
C ASN A 540 -36.56 -33.05 -7.57
N GLY A 541 -35.80 -32.16 -6.95
CA GLY A 541 -34.63 -32.50 -6.12
C GLY A 541 -33.34 -32.75 -6.90
N GLU A 542 -33.29 -32.36 -8.18
CA GLU A 542 -32.07 -32.39 -8.98
C GLU A 542 -31.21 -31.16 -8.68
N LEU A 543 -29.91 -31.37 -8.49
CA LEU A 543 -28.94 -30.31 -8.26
C LEU A 543 -28.74 -29.50 -9.55
N LEU A 544 -29.02 -28.21 -9.49
CA LEU A 544 -28.86 -27.27 -10.59
C LEU A 544 -27.54 -26.50 -10.52
N PHE A 545 -27.03 -26.26 -9.31
CA PHE A 545 -25.84 -25.45 -9.07
C PHE A 545 -25.24 -25.77 -7.71
N GLU A 546 -23.92 -25.89 -7.64
CA GLU A 546 -23.16 -25.95 -6.39
C GLU A 546 -21.92 -25.06 -6.49
N LYS A 547 -21.62 -24.28 -5.44
CA LYS A 547 -20.40 -23.46 -5.37
C LYS A 547 -20.02 -23.15 -3.93
N SER A 548 -18.72 -23.25 -3.63
CA SER A 548 -18.20 -22.81 -2.33
C SER A 548 -18.19 -21.30 -2.33
N ILE A 549 -18.92 -20.70 -1.39
CA ILE A 549 -18.97 -19.25 -1.22
C ILE A 549 -18.47 -18.92 0.19
N PHE A 550 -17.82 -17.77 0.30
CA PHE A 550 -17.38 -17.20 1.57
C PHE A 550 -18.11 -15.87 1.75
N LEU A 551 -18.65 -15.64 2.95
CA LEU A 551 -19.39 -14.43 3.31
C LEU A 551 -18.80 -13.94 4.66
N GLU A 552 -18.20 -12.77 4.69
CA GLU A 552 -17.44 -12.24 5.84
C GLU A 552 -18.34 -11.67 6.95
N PRO A 553 -18.03 -11.86 8.25
CA PRO A 553 -18.78 -11.27 9.37
C PRO A 553 -18.87 -9.74 9.41
N GLU A 554 -17.90 -9.05 8.80
CA GLU A 554 -17.74 -7.59 8.86
C GLU A 554 -18.60 -6.87 7.81
N ASP A 555 -18.90 -7.59 6.73
CA ASP A 555 -19.87 -7.26 5.70
C ASP A 555 -21.33 -7.36 6.18
N LEU A 556 -21.55 -7.95 7.36
CA LEU A 556 -22.82 -8.56 7.75
C LEU A 556 -23.61 -7.80 8.83
N THR A 557 -23.27 -6.53 9.09
CA THR A 557 -24.22 -5.61 9.74
C THR A 557 -25.38 -5.20 8.82
N ASP A 558 -25.27 -5.47 7.51
CA ASP A 558 -26.25 -5.12 6.48
C ASP A 558 -27.04 -6.35 5.97
N ASN A 559 -28.24 -6.10 5.45
CA ASN A 559 -29.10 -7.12 4.82
C ASN A 559 -28.52 -7.58 3.46
N TYR A 560 -28.66 -8.86 3.10
CA TYR A 560 -28.12 -9.41 1.83
C TYR A 560 -29.17 -9.96 0.90
N TYR A 561 -28.98 -9.76 -0.41
CA TYR A 561 -29.78 -10.40 -1.44
C TYR A 561 -28.91 -11.33 -2.31
N LEU A 562 -29.35 -12.58 -2.42
CA LEU A 562 -28.85 -13.56 -3.37
C LEU A 562 -29.82 -13.65 -4.55
N TYR A 563 -29.37 -13.24 -5.73
CA TYR A 563 -30.12 -13.36 -6.97
C TYR A 563 -29.67 -14.61 -7.73
N VAL A 564 -30.61 -15.54 -7.92
CA VAL A 564 -30.41 -16.76 -8.72
C VAL A 564 -30.92 -16.48 -10.11
N VAL A 565 -30.05 -16.34 -11.10
CA VAL A 565 -30.43 -15.89 -12.45
C VAL A 565 -30.02 -16.89 -13.53
N PRO A 566 -30.71 -16.92 -14.68
CA PRO A 566 -30.32 -17.80 -15.77
C PRO A 566 -28.95 -17.42 -16.32
N ASN A 567 -28.19 -18.42 -16.81
CA ASN A 567 -26.99 -18.24 -17.61
C ASN A 567 -26.86 -19.40 -18.61
N GLY A 568 -27.34 -19.19 -19.84
CA GLY A 568 -27.44 -20.26 -20.84
C GLY A 568 -28.28 -21.45 -20.34
N PRO A 569 -27.77 -22.69 -20.38
CA PRO A 569 -28.48 -23.84 -19.81
C PRO A 569 -28.41 -23.93 -18.28
N GLY A 570 -27.54 -23.13 -17.62
CA GLY A 570 -27.26 -23.20 -16.18
C GLY A 570 -27.62 -21.92 -15.41
N ILE A 571 -27.13 -21.80 -14.18
CA ILE A 571 -27.42 -20.71 -13.24
C ILE A 571 -26.18 -19.83 -13.02
N ALA A 572 -26.39 -18.53 -12.84
CA ALA A 572 -25.41 -17.59 -12.29
C ALA A 572 -25.95 -16.97 -10.99
N LEU A 573 -25.03 -16.54 -10.11
CA LEU A 573 -25.35 -15.93 -8.82
C LEU A 573 -24.84 -14.50 -8.76
N VAL A 574 -25.66 -13.62 -8.21
CA VAL A 574 -25.30 -12.23 -7.89
C VAL A 574 -25.58 -12.00 -6.41
N PHE A 575 -24.55 -11.64 -5.64
CA PHE A 575 -24.61 -11.35 -4.21
C PHE A 575 -24.45 -9.86 -3.99
N LEU A 576 -25.36 -9.22 -3.26
CA LEU A 576 -25.33 -7.76 -3.10
C LEU A 576 -25.68 -7.32 -1.66
N PRO A 577 -24.92 -6.35 -1.09
CA PRO A 577 -25.21 -5.73 0.20
C PRO A 577 -26.32 -4.67 0.09
N ASP A 578 -27.08 -4.48 1.16
CA ASP A 578 -28.20 -3.52 1.22
C ASP A 578 -27.79 -2.16 1.83
N LEU A 579 -27.23 -1.27 1.00
CA LEU A 579 -26.84 0.09 1.44
C LEU A 579 -27.98 1.10 1.21
N THR A 580 -28.64 1.63 2.25
CA THR A 580 -29.68 2.67 2.10
C THR A 580 -29.13 4.09 2.32
N VAL A 581 -29.64 5.08 1.57
CA VAL A 581 -29.28 6.50 1.70
C VAL A 581 -30.51 7.32 2.12
N SER A 582 -30.31 8.47 2.79
CA SER A 582 -31.41 9.35 3.22
C SER A 582 -32.03 10.12 2.03
N ILE A 583 -33.34 9.98 1.81
CA ILE A 583 -34.06 10.51 0.64
C ILE A 583 -34.84 11.81 0.97
N GLY A 584 -34.83 12.79 0.06
CA GLY A 584 -35.63 14.02 0.16
C GLY A 584 -37.11 13.87 -0.26
N ALA A 585 -37.98 14.80 0.16
CA ALA A 585 -39.45 14.68 0.08
C ALA A 585 -40.10 14.57 -1.32
N ARG A 586 -39.34 14.63 -2.42
CA ARG A 586 -39.84 14.50 -3.82
C ARG A 586 -39.00 13.54 -4.68
N GLN A 587 -38.06 12.84 -4.06
CA GLN A 587 -37.10 11.99 -4.74
C GLN A 587 -37.32 10.54 -4.33
N ALA A 588 -36.79 9.62 -5.12
CA ALA A 588 -36.71 8.21 -4.83
C ALA A 588 -35.27 7.74 -5.05
N GLU A 589 -34.89 6.67 -4.38
CA GLU A 589 -33.63 5.99 -4.60
C GLU A 589 -33.84 4.85 -5.60
N VAL A 590 -33.01 4.80 -6.64
CA VAL A 590 -33.01 3.71 -7.62
C VAL A 590 -31.64 3.09 -7.68
N LYS A 591 -31.59 1.78 -7.51
CA LYS A 591 -30.41 0.96 -7.76
C LYS A 591 -30.66 0.08 -8.98
N LEU A 592 -29.67 -0.03 -9.84
CA LEU A 592 -29.75 -0.87 -11.04
C LEU A 592 -28.91 -2.12 -10.80
N ILE A 593 -29.45 -3.29 -11.15
CA ILE A 593 -28.74 -4.58 -11.11
C ILE A 593 -28.71 -5.13 -12.53
N HIS A 594 -27.52 -5.45 -13.03
CA HIS A 594 -27.39 -6.10 -14.32
C HIS A 594 -27.29 -7.62 -14.14
N ALA A 595 -28.34 -8.32 -14.54
CA ALA A 595 -28.47 -9.77 -14.45
C ALA A 595 -28.91 -10.40 -15.79
N LEU A 596 -28.49 -9.81 -16.91
CA LEU A 596 -28.72 -10.31 -18.26
C LEU A 596 -27.47 -11.07 -18.71
N PRO A 597 -27.42 -12.41 -18.59
CA PRO A 597 -26.20 -13.19 -18.84
C PRO A 597 -25.69 -13.10 -20.29
N SER A 598 -26.58 -12.77 -21.23
CA SER A 598 -26.26 -12.69 -22.66
C SER A 598 -25.52 -11.41 -23.04
N TYR A 599 -25.36 -10.46 -22.11
CA TYR A 599 -24.72 -9.18 -22.32
C TYR A 599 -23.71 -8.95 -21.20
N ASP A 600 -22.43 -8.83 -21.54
CA ASP A 600 -21.37 -8.63 -20.54
C ASP A 600 -21.35 -7.20 -20.00
N GLN A 601 -21.79 -6.24 -20.81
CA GLN A 601 -21.85 -4.81 -20.49
C GLN A 601 -23.13 -4.18 -21.00
N LEU A 602 -23.80 -3.45 -20.12
CA LEU A 602 -24.96 -2.63 -20.44
C LEU A 602 -24.69 -1.17 -20.08
N ALA A 603 -25.32 -0.28 -20.83
CA ALA A 603 -25.58 1.08 -20.42
C ALA A 603 -27.07 1.25 -20.17
N VAL A 604 -27.42 1.96 -19.10
CA VAL A 604 -28.81 2.26 -18.75
C VAL A 604 -28.96 3.76 -18.71
N ALA A 605 -29.71 4.30 -19.65
CA ALA A 605 -30.10 5.69 -19.65
C ALA A 605 -31.48 5.86 -19.03
N TRP A 606 -31.73 6.97 -18.35
CA TRP A 606 -33.09 7.35 -17.97
C TRP A 606 -33.33 8.83 -18.20
N ASN A 607 -34.56 9.15 -18.63
CA ASN A 607 -34.99 10.49 -19.01
C ASN A 607 -34.04 11.19 -20.01
N ASN A 608 -33.37 10.42 -20.87
CA ASN A 608 -32.42 10.87 -21.91
C ASN A 608 -31.16 11.63 -21.44
N ASP A 609 -30.90 11.74 -20.13
CA ASP A 609 -29.88 12.65 -19.59
C ASP A 609 -28.81 11.97 -18.72
N GLN A 610 -29.15 10.88 -18.02
CA GLN A 610 -28.23 10.21 -17.10
C GLN A 610 -27.99 8.78 -17.54
N LEU A 611 -26.72 8.34 -17.51
CA LEU A 611 -26.28 7.06 -18.04
C LEU A 611 -25.46 6.32 -16.97
N ALA A 612 -25.94 5.14 -16.59
CA ALA A 612 -25.20 4.18 -15.77
C ALA A 612 -24.53 3.14 -16.69
N GLN A 613 -23.28 2.80 -16.40
CA GLN A 613 -22.58 1.71 -17.07
C GLN A 613 -22.41 0.57 -16.07
N MET A 614 -22.73 -0.64 -16.51
CA MET A 614 -22.79 -1.80 -15.63
C MET A 614 -22.31 -3.04 -16.37
N PHE A 615 -21.59 -3.89 -15.65
CA PHE A 615 -21.19 -5.22 -16.11
C PHE A 615 -22.17 -6.26 -15.59
N PHE A 616 -22.24 -7.42 -16.22
CA PHE A 616 -23.04 -8.52 -15.71
C PHE A 616 -22.66 -8.85 -14.26
N GLY A 617 -23.65 -8.99 -13.38
CA GLY A 617 -23.47 -9.23 -11.94
C GLY A 617 -23.15 -7.98 -11.12
N SER A 618 -23.16 -6.78 -11.71
CA SER A 618 -22.91 -5.54 -10.97
C SER A 618 -24.18 -4.87 -10.45
N LEU A 619 -24.01 -4.13 -9.35
CA LEU A 619 -24.96 -3.20 -8.76
C LEU A 619 -24.40 -1.79 -8.89
N THR A 620 -25.21 -0.85 -9.33
CA THR A 620 -24.79 0.56 -9.32
C THR A 620 -24.87 1.14 -7.91
N PRO A 621 -24.07 2.19 -7.62
CA PRO A 621 -24.39 3.10 -6.53
C PRO A 621 -25.84 3.58 -6.62
N PRO A 622 -26.46 3.99 -5.49
CA PRO A 622 -27.82 4.50 -5.50
C PRO A 622 -27.92 5.80 -6.29
N TYR A 623 -28.86 5.84 -7.24
CA TYR A 623 -29.22 7.05 -7.98
C TYR A 623 -30.43 7.69 -7.33
N VAL A 624 -30.31 8.96 -6.96
CA VAL A 624 -31.45 9.76 -6.50
C VAL A 624 -32.13 10.37 -7.72
N ILE A 625 -33.37 9.95 -7.99
CA ILE A 625 -34.15 10.40 -9.15
C ILE A 625 -35.46 11.07 -8.73
N GLU A 626 -36.02 11.94 -9.57
CA GLU A 626 -37.33 12.53 -9.30
C GLU A 626 -38.44 11.49 -9.40
N ALA A 627 -39.36 11.51 -8.44
CA ALA A 627 -40.52 10.63 -8.45
C ALA A 627 -41.47 10.96 -9.61
N GLY A 628 -41.99 9.93 -10.27
CA GLY A 628 -42.83 10.02 -11.47
C GLY A 628 -42.72 8.76 -12.34
N THR A 629 -43.30 8.81 -13.54
CA THR A 629 -43.05 7.79 -14.56
C THR A 629 -41.69 8.05 -15.20
N VAL A 630 -40.76 7.12 -15.01
CA VAL A 630 -39.38 7.19 -15.53
C VAL A 630 -39.21 6.13 -16.62
N THR A 631 -38.70 6.54 -17.77
CA THR A 631 -38.35 5.59 -18.85
C THR A 631 -36.88 5.21 -18.70
N PHE A 632 -36.62 3.92 -18.53
CA PHE A 632 -35.26 3.36 -18.54
C PHE A 632 -34.98 2.73 -19.90
N GLU A 633 -33.91 3.17 -20.55
CA GLU A 633 -33.43 2.68 -21.83
C GLU A 633 -32.17 1.84 -21.59
N VAL A 634 -32.23 0.56 -21.93
CA VAL A 634 -31.11 -0.38 -21.76
C VAL A 634 -30.43 -0.59 -23.11
N ILE A 635 -29.13 -0.36 -23.15
CA ILE A 635 -28.31 -0.30 -24.36
C ILE A 635 -27.19 -1.33 -24.23
N ASP A 636 -26.99 -2.15 -25.25
CA ASP A 636 -25.84 -3.05 -25.33
C ASP A 636 -24.59 -2.21 -25.63
N ARG A 637 -23.51 -2.40 -24.86
CA ARG A 637 -22.27 -1.66 -25.11
C ARG A 637 -21.35 -2.32 -26.12
N ALA A 638 -21.45 -3.63 -26.31
CA ALA A 638 -20.67 -4.34 -27.31
C ALA A 638 -21.11 -3.95 -28.72
N VAL A 639 -22.41 -3.72 -28.89
CA VAL A 639 -23.02 -3.13 -30.08
C VAL A 639 -23.98 -2.03 -29.60
N PRO A 640 -23.64 -0.72 -29.71
CA PRO A 640 -24.39 0.41 -29.12
C PRO A 640 -25.77 0.63 -29.75
N GLU A 641 -26.63 -0.37 -29.58
CA GLU A 641 -28.02 -0.45 -29.99
C GLU A 641 -28.90 -0.52 -28.73
N LEU A 642 -30.03 0.19 -28.80
CA LEU A 642 -31.06 0.10 -27.78
C LEU A 642 -31.61 -1.33 -27.76
N LEU A 643 -31.44 -2.03 -26.64
CA LEU A 643 -32.01 -3.36 -26.45
C LEU A 643 -33.50 -3.28 -26.20
N PHE A 644 -33.90 -2.45 -25.23
CA PHE A 644 -35.30 -2.19 -24.91
C PHE A 644 -35.44 -0.94 -24.04
N SER A 645 -36.67 -0.45 -23.93
CA SER A 645 -37.04 0.62 -23.01
C SER A 645 -38.24 0.19 -22.17
N GLN A 646 -38.24 0.53 -20.88
CA GLN A 646 -39.36 0.21 -19.99
C GLN A 646 -39.71 1.41 -19.10
N GLU A 647 -41.01 1.72 -19.04
CA GLU A 647 -41.53 2.70 -18.10
C GLU A 647 -41.71 2.08 -16.71
N VAL A 648 -41.16 2.75 -15.69
CA VAL A 648 -41.31 2.38 -14.28
C VAL A 648 -41.91 3.55 -13.52
N ASN A 649 -42.93 3.27 -12.71
CA ASN A 649 -43.57 4.29 -11.87
C ASN A 649 -42.87 4.34 -10.51
N ILE A 650 -42.19 5.45 -10.25
CA ILE A 650 -41.32 5.65 -9.09
C ILE A 650 -42.00 6.62 -8.12
N GLN A 651 -42.25 6.20 -6.89
CA GLN A 651 -42.91 7.01 -5.86
C GLN A 651 -41.90 7.72 -4.95
N ALA A 652 -42.24 8.94 -4.51
CA ALA A 652 -41.37 9.73 -3.64
C ALA A 652 -41.20 9.08 -2.26
N GLY A 653 -39.98 9.15 -1.73
CA GLY A 653 -39.60 8.61 -0.43
C GLY A 653 -39.44 7.09 -0.39
N LYS A 654 -39.38 6.44 -1.56
CA LYS A 654 -39.18 4.98 -1.67
C LYS A 654 -37.84 4.63 -2.28
N THR A 655 -37.41 3.41 -2.02
CA THR A 655 -36.22 2.79 -2.62
C THR A 655 -36.66 1.68 -3.58
N TYR A 656 -36.10 1.68 -4.77
CA TYR A 656 -36.36 0.71 -5.81
C TYR A 656 -35.07 0.01 -6.23
N ARG A 657 -35.15 -1.31 -6.39
CA ARG A 657 -34.14 -2.10 -7.10
C ARG A 657 -34.71 -2.52 -8.45
N LEU A 658 -34.02 -2.11 -9.52
CA LEU A 658 -34.39 -2.41 -10.90
C LEU A 658 -33.43 -3.45 -11.43
N ILE A 659 -33.92 -4.68 -11.59
CA ILE A 659 -33.13 -5.82 -12.02
C ILE A 659 -33.33 -6.02 -13.51
N ILE A 660 -32.27 -5.83 -14.27
CA ILE A 660 -32.24 -5.99 -15.71
C ILE A 660 -31.90 -7.45 -15.99
N MET A 661 -32.88 -8.23 -16.41
CA MET A 661 -32.77 -9.68 -16.52
C MET A 661 -33.61 -10.22 -17.68
N GLU A 662 -33.51 -11.52 -17.95
CA GLU A 662 -34.36 -12.21 -18.91
C GLU A 662 -35.73 -12.49 -18.26
N GLY A 663 -36.80 -12.06 -18.92
CA GLY A 663 -38.18 -12.31 -18.51
C GLY A 663 -38.60 -13.77 -18.70
N ALA A 664 -39.76 -14.13 -18.15
CA ALA A 664 -40.30 -15.50 -18.28
C ALA A 664 -40.61 -15.91 -19.73
N ASP A 665 -40.71 -14.93 -20.64
CA ASP A 665 -40.88 -15.09 -22.08
C ASP A 665 -39.55 -15.14 -22.86
N GLY A 666 -38.40 -15.09 -22.16
CA GLY A 666 -37.06 -15.10 -22.76
C GLY A 666 -36.60 -13.74 -23.29
N LEU A 667 -37.35 -12.66 -23.04
CA LEU A 667 -37.01 -11.32 -23.51
C LEU A 667 -36.39 -10.47 -22.39
N PRO A 668 -35.39 -9.62 -22.68
CA PRO A 668 -34.88 -8.66 -21.71
C PRO A 668 -35.98 -7.78 -21.10
N THR A 669 -35.98 -7.64 -19.78
CA THR A 669 -36.94 -6.83 -19.03
C THR A 669 -36.31 -6.23 -17.77
N ILE A 670 -36.94 -5.20 -17.21
CA ILE A 670 -36.63 -4.66 -15.87
C ILE A 670 -37.68 -5.19 -14.90
N THR A 671 -37.25 -6.04 -13.97
CA THR A 671 -38.04 -6.40 -12.79
C THR A 671 -37.88 -5.32 -11.73
N VAL A 672 -39.00 -4.77 -11.27
CA VAL A 672 -39.04 -3.71 -10.25
C VAL A 672 -39.32 -4.34 -8.90
N LEU A 673 -38.37 -4.21 -7.97
CA LEU A 673 -38.58 -4.51 -6.56
C LEU A 673 -38.64 -3.20 -5.79
N GLU A 674 -39.71 -3.01 -5.02
CA GLU A 674 -39.84 -1.91 -4.07
C GLU A 674 -39.39 -2.42 -2.70
N ASP A 675 -38.47 -1.70 -2.07
CA ASP A 675 -38.07 -1.98 -0.69
C ASP A 675 -39.03 -1.26 0.28
N GLU A 676 -39.43 -1.95 1.36
CA GLU A 676 -40.32 -1.39 2.39
C GLU A 676 -39.61 -0.42 3.34
#